data_AF-A0A1F9N1B2-F1
#
_entry.id   AF-A0A1F9N1B2-F1
#
_cell.length_a   1.000
_cell.length_b   1.000
_cell.length_c   1.000
_cell.angle_alpha   90.00
_cell.angle_beta   90.00
_cell.angle_gamma   90.00
#
_symmetry.space_group_name_H-M   'P 1'
#
loop_
_entity.id
_entity.type
_entity.pdbx_description
1 polymer ?
#
loop_
_entity_poly.entity_id
_entity_poly.type
_entity_poly.pdbx_seq_one_letter_code
_entity_poly.pdbx_strand_id
1 'polypeptide(L)'
;MSICGTVQVVLNDNRVLQYKGFVRDDFDASLRKAQYGISEVEGNSLRNFIFEDRKLEPDEQLSAFLLTACTELGGRVKSITYQSGVSDNPVSFQCKMHATTRETIRKELKKDVKKTERNDSLKVITNMLRGRLPQQKTLDSVFGQRSDAALTVRIRDHLVEVEENGDNGKWGPSVPMGGPVAHDKVSWVINEVRDAPHLGKETIDLLMNLVRDARFEKTEDWYSLRSTLQERYAEDLKKFFPPERIVAELFRMADSFANQRNAICVEEGAKLLALGAMEGIPSLEVRRALHIIRERFAFTEPAKKAFSAYLDSLPCAEPKKWTFFVYLAGDNNLESCGLGDINEMEAAFGHVAKFMNVVVLVDGAKYQDVGDSPAYNWKSKSRMLCIQQNDHEDGRAVVSKEIPIPNNCALGDLMRKGNGELNMASGKTLQAAVEFVQKAFPSDQMFVDVWNHGDSWRGVASDDSSPYSDDMIRMKEMATALKNLQKKIAVVGFDACLEGNVSVAEALYSANVDYMVGSQEVEPGEGWNYTKLFKRLGWLFRRDGKLTAEAAAKATVKVYDGETLAAVRLDGLPTVRQQLDVLAQQLLQEGGFANPKILNVAESCRSTEYDAGAVDAINFAKKLAENYPPESSIHAAATRLAELLEGMTIANQTTPEYADKSKGFSLYIPVLADAEDSFVRGTTGWLDSCPNWKRFVHGESTPIV
;
A
#
# COMPACT_ATOMS: atom_id res chain seq x y z
N MET A 1 -21.12 24.68 22.39
CA MET A 1 -21.54 24.48 23.79
C MET A 1 -21.67 25.86 24.40
N SER A 2 -22.88 26.35 24.65
CA SER A 2 -23.09 27.62 25.34
C SER A 2 -22.59 27.49 26.78
N ILE A 3 -21.87 28.50 27.30
CA ILE A 3 -21.39 28.51 28.69
C ILE A 3 -22.59 28.76 29.62
N CYS A 4 -23.26 27.68 29.97
CA CYS A 4 -24.36 27.63 30.92
C CYS A 4 -23.77 27.56 32.34
N GLY A 5 -23.37 28.70 32.93
CA GLY A 5 -22.73 28.74 34.25
C GLY A 5 -22.50 30.14 34.84
N THR A 6 -22.05 30.16 36.10
CA THR A 6 -21.74 31.38 36.86
C THR A 6 -20.22 31.53 37.00
N VAL A 7 -19.68 32.70 36.68
CA VAL A 7 -18.30 33.11 36.97
C VAL A 7 -18.31 34.17 38.06
N GLN A 8 -17.41 34.05 39.04
CA GLN A 8 -17.24 34.97 40.16
C GLN A 8 -15.78 35.43 40.24
N VAL A 9 -15.52 36.72 40.20
CA VAL A 9 -14.21 37.32 40.45
C VAL A 9 -14.19 37.85 41.88
N VAL A 10 -13.39 37.21 42.73
CA VAL A 10 -13.20 37.57 44.14
C VAL A 10 -12.00 38.49 44.26
N LEU A 11 -12.15 39.60 44.96
CA LEU A 11 -11.09 40.57 45.22
C LEU A 11 -10.35 40.26 46.53
N ASN A 12 -9.20 40.91 46.76
CA ASN A 12 -8.36 40.69 47.94
C ASN A 12 -9.08 41.03 49.26
N ASP A 13 -10.06 41.93 49.20
CA ASP A 13 -10.97 42.29 50.31
C ASP A 13 -12.22 41.40 50.39
N ASN A 14 -12.21 40.25 49.70
CA ASN A 14 -13.27 39.24 49.64
C ASN A 14 -14.59 39.67 48.97
N ARG A 15 -14.64 40.83 48.33
CA ARG A 15 -15.80 41.21 47.50
C ARG A 15 -15.87 40.38 46.23
N VAL A 16 -17.07 40.14 45.71
CA VAL A 16 -17.32 39.24 44.59
C VAL A 16 -18.06 39.95 43.47
N LEU A 17 -17.47 39.96 42.28
CA LEU A 17 -18.14 40.35 41.02
C LEU A 17 -18.62 39.09 40.32
N GLN A 18 -19.87 39.05 39.89
CA GLN A 18 -20.47 37.82 39.35
C GLN A 18 -21.02 38.04 37.94
N TYR A 19 -20.66 37.13 37.03
CA TYR A 19 -21.21 36.99 35.69
C TYR A 19 -22.02 35.69 35.61
N LYS A 20 -23.27 35.75 35.15
CA LYS A 20 -24.11 34.56 34.90
C LYS A 20 -24.42 34.47 33.42
N GLY A 21 -24.00 33.37 32.79
CA GLY A 21 -24.19 33.14 31.36
C GLY A 21 -25.59 32.63 31.04
N PHE A 22 -26.60 33.50 31.05
CA PHE A 22 -27.83 33.36 30.26
C PHE A 22 -28.44 34.73 29.95
N VAL A 23 -28.71 34.96 28.66
CA VAL A 23 -29.61 35.96 28.06
C VAL A 23 -29.72 37.31 28.79
N ARG A 24 -28.97 38.29 28.28
CA ARG A 24 -29.18 39.75 28.18
C ARG A 24 -29.71 40.60 29.34
N ASP A 25 -30.37 40.10 30.38
CA ASP A 25 -31.15 40.96 31.30
C ASP A 25 -30.65 40.99 32.77
N ASP A 26 -29.64 40.21 33.18
CA ASP A 26 -29.28 40.10 34.61
C ASP A 26 -27.88 40.61 35.00
N PHE A 27 -27.10 41.11 34.03
CA PHE A 27 -25.75 41.62 34.30
C PHE A 27 -25.78 42.96 35.06
N ASP A 28 -26.71 43.83 34.70
CA ASP A 28 -26.85 45.15 35.32
C ASP A 28 -27.41 45.06 36.76
N ALA A 29 -28.22 44.03 37.06
CA ALA A 29 -28.67 43.70 38.42
C ALA A 29 -27.53 43.14 39.30
N SER A 30 -26.60 42.39 38.71
CA SER A 30 -25.45 41.80 39.42
C SER A 30 -24.37 42.84 39.73
N LEU A 31 -24.11 43.79 38.82
CA LEU A 31 -23.25 44.96 39.06
C LEU A 31 -23.86 45.93 40.08
N ARG A 32 -25.19 46.11 40.07
CA ARG A 32 -25.91 46.92 41.09
C ARG A 32 -25.95 46.24 42.47
N LYS A 33 -25.99 44.89 42.53
CA LYS A 33 -25.95 44.11 43.79
C LYS A 33 -24.56 44.00 44.41
N ALA A 34 -23.48 44.31 43.67
CA ALA A 34 -22.14 44.50 44.23
C ALA A 34 -22.09 45.83 45.02
N GLN A 35 -22.93 45.93 46.05
CA GLN A 35 -23.05 47.11 46.89
C GLN A 35 -21.78 47.26 47.75
N TYR A 36 -21.15 48.42 47.56
CA TYR A 36 -20.05 49.04 48.33
C TYR A 36 -18.61 48.65 47.96
N GLY A 37 -18.10 49.35 46.93
CA GLY A 37 -16.76 49.96 46.97
C GLY A 37 -15.83 49.72 45.76
N ILE A 38 -16.37 49.43 44.59
CA ILE A 38 -15.74 49.86 43.33
C ILE A 38 -16.20 51.30 43.07
N SER A 39 -15.28 52.17 42.67
CA SER A 39 -15.61 53.57 42.36
C SER A 39 -16.57 53.65 41.17
N GLU A 40 -17.38 54.69 41.12
CA GLU A 40 -18.33 54.92 40.02
C GLU A 40 -17.63 54.96 38.65
N VAL A 41 -16.37 55.43 38.62
CA VAL A 41 -15.50 55.45 37.44
C VAL A 41 -15.12 54.02 37.00
N GLU A 42 -14.69 53.15 37.92
CA GLU A 42 -14.36 51.75 37.60
C GLU A 42 -15.61 50.98 37.13
N GLY A 43 -16.77 51.23 37.76
CA GLY A 43 -18.05 50.67 37.35
C GLY A 43 -18.49 51.13 35.96
N ASN A 44 -18.27 52.40 35.64
CA ASN A 44 -18.59 52.97 34.32
C ASN A 44 -17.62 52.48 33.24
N SER A 45 -16.32 52.29 33.52
CA SER A 45 -15.36 51.68 32.58
C SER A 45 -15.72 50.22 32.25
N LEU A 46 -16.11 49.44 33.27
CA LEU A 46 -16.59 48.06 33.09
C LEU A 46 -17.88 48.01 32.24
N ARG A 47 -18.79 48.99 32.39
CA ARG A 47 -19.99 49.12 31.56
C ARG A 47 -19.65 49.56 30.13
N ASN A 48 -18.89 50.64 29.95
CA ASN A 48 -18.63 51.22 28.63
C ASN A 48 -17.88 50.24 27.70
N PHE A 49 -16.92 49.47 28.23
CA PHE A 49 -16.18 48.49 27.43
C PHE A 49 -17.02 47.30 26.94
N ILE A 50 -18.10 46.95 27.66
CA ILE A 50 -18.97 45.81 27.32
C ILE A 50 -20.17 46.25 26.45
N PHE A 51 -20.62 47.50 26.56
CA PHE A 51 -21.88 47.97 25.95
C PHE A 51 -21.75 48.93 24.76
N GLU A 52 -20.55 49.42 24.40
CA GLU A 52 -20.39 50.33 23.25
C GLU A 52 -20.45 49.65 21.87
N ASP A 53 -20.34 48.32 21.77
CA ASP A 53 -20.55 47.61 20.51
C ASP A 53 -21.62 46.50 20.66
N ARG A 54 -22.87 46.85 20.34
CA ARG A 54 -24.00 45.91 20.37
C ARG A 54 -23.83 44.84 19.27
N LYS A 55 -23.19 43.71 19.58
CA LYS A 55 -23.43 42.36 18.98
C LYS A 55 -22.55 41.21 19.53
N LEU A 56 -21.94 41.33 20.71
CA LEU A 56 -21.11 40.24 21.26
C LEU A 56 -21.95 39.04 21.71
N GLU A 57 -21.55 37.83 21.31
CA GLU A 57 -22.12 36.57 21.76
C GLU A 57 -21.76 36.30 23.25
N PRO A 58 -22.49 35.43 23.98
CA PRO A 58 -22.28 35.20 25.42
C PRO A 58 -20.84 34.82 25.82
N ASP A 59 -20.11 34.13 24.95
CA ASP A 59 -18.73 33.70 25.20
C ASP A 59 -17.75 34.87 25.07
N GLU A 60 -18.01 35.80 24.15
CA GLU A 60 -17.24 37.03 23.96
C GLU A 60 -17.49 38.02 25.10
N GLN A 61 -18.73 38.09 25.61
CA GLN A 61 -19.07 38.88 26.80
C GLN A 61 -18.33 38.39 28.06
N LEU A 62 -18.19 37.07 28.22
CA LEU A 62 -17.43 36.49 29.33
C LEU A 62 -15.93 36.78 29.20
N SER A 63 -15.37 36.62 28.01
CA SER A 63 -13.95 36.94 27.73
C SER A 63 -13.65 38.42 27.98
N ALA A 64 -14.54 39.32 27.56
CA ALA A 64 -14.46 40.74 27.86
C ALA A 64 -14.54 41.03 29.37
N PHE A 65 -15.50 40.43 30.07
CA PHE A 65 -15.64 40.57 31.53
C PHE A 65 -14.36 40.18 32.29
N LEU A 66 -13.77 39.02 31.95
CA LEU A 66 -12.54 38.53 32.58
C LEU A 66 -11.32 39.38 32.23
N LEU A 67 -11.20 39.82 30.97
CA LEU A 67 -10.11 40.68 30.52
C LEU A 67 -10.14 42.03 31.22
N THR A 68 -11.33 42.64 31.33
CA THR A 68 -11.51 43.94 32.00
C THR A 68 -11.28 43.81 33.49
N ALA A 69 -11.78 42.76 34.15
CA ALA A 69 -11.48 42.51 35.56
C ALA A 69 -9.97 42.35 35.81
N CYS A 70 -9.25 41.60 34.97
CA CYS A 70 -7.80 41.43 35.12
C CYS A 70 -7.00 42.68 34.73
N THR A 71 -7.56 43.55 33.89
CA THR A 71 -6.91 44.77 33.40
C THR A 71 -7.11 45.95 34.36
N GLU A 72 -8.35 46.23 34.74
CA GLU A 72 -8.74 47.39 35.54
C GLU A 72 -8.55 47.15 37.04
N LEU A 73 -8.95 45.96 37.53
CA LEU A 73 -8.82 45.62 38.95
C LEU A 73 -7.44 45.02 39.26
N GLY A 74 -6.79 44.42 38.27
CA GLY A 74 -5.38 44.04 38.30
C GLY A 74 -5.00 43.26 39.56
N GLY A 75 -4.01 43.77 40.31
CA GLY A 75 -3.50 43.15 41.53
C GLY A 75 -4.53 42.94 42.64
N ARG A 76 -5.71 43.59 42.57
CA ARG A 76 -6.80 43.45 43.54
C ARG A 76 -7.62 42.17 43.34
N VAL A 77 -7.48 41.48 42.22
CA VAL A 77 -8.16 40.19 41.99
C VAL A 77 -7.44 39.09 42.76
N LYS A 78 -8.15 38.48 43.72
CA LYS A 78 -7.69 37.37 44.56
C LYS A 78 -7.88 36.03 43.88
N SER A 79 -9.06 35.80 43.32
CA SER A 79 -9.38 34.54 42.64
C SER A 79 -10.54 34.69 41.67
N ILE A 80 -10.62 33.78 40.71
CA ILE A 80 -11.77 33.64 39.80
C ILE A 80 -12.35 32.25 39.97
N THR A 81 -13.64 32.18 40.28
CA THR A 81 -14.38 30.96 40.48
C THR A 81 -15.38 30.77 39.33
N TYR A 82 -15.54 29.55 38.84
CA TYR A 82 -16.63 29.18 37.94
C TYR A 82 -17.46 28.08 38.57
N GLN A 83 -18.76 28.10 38.31
CA GLN A 83 -19.73 27.09 38.69
C GLN A 83 -20.60 26.76 37.48
N SER A 84 -20.63 25.51 37.04
CA SER A 84 -21.51 25.09 35.95
C SER A 84 -22.99 25.14 36.38
N GLY A 85 -23.87 25.51 35.46
CA GLY A 85 -25.32 25.62 35.67
C GLY A 85 -26.12 24.34 35.41
N VAL A 86 -25.48 23.20 35.13
CA VAL A 86 -26.15 21.92 34.86
C VAL A 86 -26.37 21.16 36.18
N SER A 87 -27.60 20.76 36.47
CA SER A 87 -28.07 20.27 37.78
C SER A 87 -27.48 18.93 38.23
N ASP A 88 -27.05 18.09 37.30
CA ASP A 88 -26.79 16.68 37.61
C ASP A 88 -25.33 16.39 38.00
N ASN A 89 -24.44 17.37 37.84
CA ASN A 89 -23.07 17.33 38.38
C ASN A 89 -22.44 18.74 38.36
N PRO A 90 -22.64 19.57 39.41
CA PRO A 90 -22.09 20.92 39.44
C PRO A 90 -20.56 20.87 39.55
N VAL A 91 -19.87 21.27 38.48
CA VAL A 91 -18.42 21.47 38.49
C VAL A 91 -18.15 22.90 38.95
N SER A 92 -17.47 23.03 40.09
CA SER A 92 -16.97 24.32 40.57
C SER A 92 -15.45 24.31 40.66
N PHE A 93 -14.82 25.39 40.20
CA PHE A 93 -13.36 25.54 40.31
C PHE A 93 -13.02 26.97 40.68
N GLN A 94 -11.98 27.15 41.48
CA GLN A 94 -11.46 28.45 41.91
C GLN A 94 -9.97 28.55 41.54
N CYS A 95 -9.63 29.54 40.74
CA CYS A 95 -8.26 29.86 40.37
C CYS A 95 -7.77 31.06 41.18
N LYS A 96 -6.68 30.91 41.94
CA LYS A 96 -6.04 32.05 42.63
C LYS A 96 -5.25 32.88 41.61
N MET A 97 -5.43 34.20 41.66
CA MET A 97 -4.84 35.10 40.67
C MET A 97 -3.52 35.65 41.19
N HIS A 98 -2.41 35.09 40.74
CA HIS A 98 -1.07 35.66 40.93
C HIS A 98 -0.73 36.65 39.80
N ALA A 99 0.31 37.46 39.97
CA ALA A 99 0.67 38.52 39.01
C ALA A 99 0.95 37.96 37.60
N THR A 100 1.64 36.83 37.53
CA THR A 100 1.92 36.11 36.28
C THR A 100 0.67 35.52 35.66
N THR A 101 -0.23 34.92 36.46
CA THR A 101 -1.52 34.38 36.01
C THR A 101 -2.39 35.47 35.39
N ARG A 102 -2.44 36.66 36.00
CA ARG A 102 -3.17 37.82 35.47
C ARG A 102 -2.63 38.27 34.11
N GLU A 103 -1.32 38.35 33.96
CA GLU A 103 -0.70 38.82 32.72
C GLU A 103 -0.84 37.80 31.57
N THR A 104 -0.70 36.50 31.86
CA THR A 104 -0.97 35.44 30.89
C THR A 104 -2.42 35.46 30.42
N ILE A 105 -3.37 35.56 31.36
CA ILE A 105 -4.80 35.67 31.04
C ILE A 105 -5.06 36.92 30.20
N ARG A 106 -4.49 38.07 30.57
CA ARG A 106 -4.61 39.33 29.82
C ARG A 106 -4.07 39.21 28.39
N LYS A 107 -2.93 38.55 28.20
CA LYS A 107 -2.28 38.38 26.88
C LYS A 107 -3.07 37.45 25.96
N GLU A 108 -3.59 36.35 26.47
CA GLU A 108 -4.36 35.40 25.67
C GLU A 108 -5.77 35.93 25.36
N LEU A 109 -6.46 36.54 26.33
CA LEU A 109 -7.77 37.17 26.07
C LEU A 109 -7.70 38.36 25.10
N LYS A 110 -6.59 39.12 25.09
CA LYS A 110 -6.35 40.17 24.07
C LYS A 110 -6.17 39.62 22.65
N LYS A 111 -5.68 38.39 22.49
CA LYS A 111 -5.58 37.73 21.18
C LYS A 111 -6.94 37.25 20.71
N ASP A 112 -7.76 36.74 21.63
CA ASP A 112 -9.13 36.29 21.38
C ASP A 112 -10.02 37.44 20.88
N VAL A 113 -10.06 38.58 21.59
CA VAL A 113 -10.90 39.73 21.18
C VAL A 113 -10.52 40.30 19.80
N LYS A 114 -9.27 40.10 19.34
CA LYS A 114 -8.78 40.60 18.04
C LYS A 114 -9.05 39.65 16.86
N LYS A 115 -9.34 38.38 17.11
CA LYS A 115 -9.58 37.37 16.07
C LYS A 115 -10.99 36.85 16.26
N THR A 116 -11.91 37.22 15.38
CA THR A 116 -13.32 36.80 15.37
C THR A 116 -13.51 35.29 15.10
N GLU A 117 -12.78 34.43 15.80
CA GLU A 117 -12.87 32.96 15.74
C GLU A 117 -13.59 32.45 16.99
N ARG A 118 -14.89 32.16 16.82
CA ARG A 118 -15.93 31.83 17.83
C ARG A 118 -15.68 30.62 18.76
N ASN A 119 -14.48 30.03 18.85
CA ASN A 119 -14.27 28.74 19.55
C ASN A 119 -13.10 28.70 20.56
N ASP A 120 -12.32 29.77 20.73
CA ASP A 120 -11.11 29.72 21.57
C ASP A 120 -11.35 30.14 23.04
N SER A 121 -12.40 30.90 23.34
CA SER A 121 -12.79 31.20 24.73
C SER A 121 -13.16 29.92 25.51
N LEU A 122 -13.77 28.95 24.82
CA LEU A 122 -14.02 27.62 25.38
C LEU A 122 -12.73 26.84 25.59
N LYS A 123 -11.71 26.98 24.72
CA LYS A 123 -10.38 26.36 24.92
C LYS A 123 -9.63 26.98 26.10
N VAL A 124 -9.73 28.29 26.31
CA VAL A 124 -9.10 28.97 27.45
C VAL A 124 -9.73 28.50 28.77
N ILE A 125 -11.07 28.43 28.84
CA ILE A 125 -11.79 27.87 30.00
C ILE A 125 -11.52 26.38 30.15
N THR A 126 -11.43 25.62 29.05
CA THR A 126 -11.07 24.19 29.06
C THR A 126 -9.63 23.97 29.51
N ASN A 127 -8.69 24.88 29.21
CA ASN A 127 -7.31 24.82 29.66
C ASN A 127 -7.17 25.23 31.15
N MET A 128 -8.03 26.14 31.63
CA MET A 128 -8.20 26.41 33.06
C MET A 128 -8.81 25.21 33.80
N LEU A 129 -9.83 24.56 33.23
CA LEU A 129 -10.51 23.36 33.75
C LEU A 129 -9.63 22.10 33.75
N ARG A 130 -8.72 21.96 32.79
CA ARG A 130 -7.84 20.79 32.62
C ARG A 130 -6.53 20.86 33.41
N GLY A 131 -6.35 21.86 34.27
CA GLY A 131 -5.25 21.88 35.26
C GLY A 131 -3.89 21.48 34.70
N ARG A 132 -3.47 22.05 33.55
CA ARG A 132 -2.18 21.74 32.91
C ARG A 132 -0.97 22.40 33.60
N LEU A 133 -1.01 22.46 34.93
CA LEU A 133 0.15 22.42 35.80
C LEU A 133 -0.17 21.32 36.82
N PRO A 134 0.61 20.24 36.91
CA PRO A 134 0.37 19.22 37.93
C PRO A 134 0.50 19.86 39.31
N GLN A 135 -0.49 19.68 40.18
CA GLN A 135 -0.33 19.97 41.59
C GLN A 135 0.67 18.98 42.19
N GLN A 136 1.48 19.43 43.16
CA GLN A 136 2.46 18.60 43.90
C GLN A 136 1.86 17.27 44.37
N LYS A 137 0.60 17.28 44.82
CA LYS A 137 -0.13 16.10 45.31
C LYS A 137 -0.41 15.05 44.22
N THR A 138 -0.54 15.44 42.96
CA THR A 138 -0.70 14.53 41.82
C THR A 138 0.64 13.92 41.43
N LEU A 139 1.73 14.70 41.50
CA LEU A 139 3.10 14.20 41.33
C LEU A 139 3.43 13.17 42.42
N ASP A 140 3.11 13.44 43.68
CA ASP A 140 3.34 12.51 44.79
C ASP A 140 2.54 11.20 44.65
N SER A 141 1.35 11.25 44.03
CA SER A 141 0.51 10.05 43.80
C SER A 141 0.95 9.18 42.61
N VAL A 142 1.64 9.78 41.62
CA VAL A 142 2.11 9.10 40.41
C VAL A 142 3.55 8.60 40.57
N PHE A 143 4.41 9.38 41.23
CA PHE A 143 5.84 9.10 41.40
C PHE A 143 6.20 8.51 42.78
N GLY A 144 5.21 8.33 43.66
CA GLY A 144 5.45 7.96 45.06
C GLY A 144 5.88 6.52 45.32
N GLN A 145 5.73 5.58 44.37
CA GLN A 145 6.06 4.17 44.62
C GLN A 145 6.49 3.42 43.37
N ARG A 146 7.81 3.31 43.14
CA ARG A 146 8.58 2.13 42.69
C ARG A 146 9.94 2.57 42.14
N SER A 147 10.87 1.64 42.10
CA SER A 147 12.33 1.77 41.94
C SER A 147 12.89 2.60 40.76
N ASP A 148 12.07 3.10 39.82
CA ASP A 148 12.49 3.97 38.70
C ASP A 148 12.55 5.47 39.05
N ALA A 149 11.84 5.90 40.10
CA ALA A 149 11.84 7.30 40.53
C ALA A 149 13.22 7.76 41.00
N ALA A 150 14.05 6.85 41.52
CA ALA A 150 15.34 7.19 42.12
C ALA A 150 16.36 7.68 41.09
N LEU A 151 16.54 6.98 39.96
CA LEU A 151 17.50 7.38 38.92
C LEU A 151 17.07 8.69 38.24
N THR A 152 15.78 8.81 37.92
CA THR A 152 15.21 10.02 37.33
C THR A 152 15.41 11.24 38.24
N VAL A 153 15.18 11.08 39.55
CA VAL A 153 15.41 12.13 40.55
C VAL A 153 16.89 12.46 40.67
N ARG A 154 17.79 11.46 40.72
CA ARG A 154 19.24 11.68 40.77
C ARG A 154 19.74 12.45 39.53
N ILE A 155 19.31 12.05 38.33
CA ILE A 155 19.67 12.74 37.08
C ILE A 155 19.15 14.18 37.08
N ARG A 156 17.89 14.38 37.47
CA ARG A 156 17.30 15.71 37.57
C ARG A 156 18.07 16.59 38.55
N ASP A 157 18.33 16.10 39.76
CA ASP A 157 18.96 16.88 40.82
C ASP A 157 20.44 17.16 40.52
N HIS A 158 21.12 16.29 39.77
CA HIS A 158 22.47 16.54 39.29
C HIS A 158 22.55 17.58 38.17
N LEU A 159 21.50 17.66 37.33
CA LEU A 159 21.42 18.63 36.24
C LEU A 159 20.97 20.02 36.71
N VAL A 160 20.22 20.11 37.81
CA VAL A 160 19.71 21.36 38.38
C VAL A 160 20.58 21.80 39.56
N GLU A 161 21.42 22.82 39.36
CA GLU A 161 22.03 23.53 40.51
C GLU A 161 20.93 24.24 41.30
N VAL A 162 20.76 23.87 42.57
CA VAL A 162 20.02 24.69 43.53
C VAL A 162 20.94 25.85 43.93
N GLU A 163 20.92 26.95 43.18
CA GLU A 163 21.30 28.24 43.75
C GLU A 163 20.09 28.80 44.50
N GLU A 164 20.16 28.77 45.84
CA GLU A 164 19.33 29.62 46.71
C GLU A 164 19.74 31.09 46.50
N ASN A 165 19.33 31.69 45.38
CA ASN A 165 19.31 33.15 45.25
C ASN A 165 17.85 33.58 45.15
N GLY A 166 17.38 34.16 46.24
CA GLY A 166 16.01 34.61 46.41
C GLY A 166 15.62 35.68 45.40
N ASP A 167 14.94 35.27 44.32
CA ASP A 167 13.94 36.13 43.68
C ASP A 167 12.90 35.29 42.90
N ASN A 168 11.78 35.05 43.57
CA ASN A 168 10.42 34.93 43.02
C ASN A 168 10.23 34.23 41.66
N GLY A 169 10.43 32.90 41.66
CA GLY A 169 9.56 31.91 41.01
C GLY A 169 8.95 32.27 39.65
N LYS A 170 9.72 32.10 38.56
CA LYS A 170 9.22 31.96 37.19
C LYS A 170 9.56 30.57 36.65
N TRP A 171 8.55 29.81 36.21
CA TRP A 171 8.72 28.70 35.25
C TRP A 171 7.52 28.64 34.29
N GLY A 172 7.79 28.74 32.99
CA GLY A 172 6.88 28.43 31.88
C GLY A 172 7.39 27.20 31.10
N PRO A 173 6.71 26.73 30.02
CA PRO A 173 6.98 25.46 29.34
C PRO A 173 8.26 25.42 28.49
N SER A 174 9.16 26.37 28.71
CA SER A 174 10.52 26.37 28.19
C SER A 174 11.42 26.59 29.39
N VAL A 175 12.20 25.58 29.78
CA VAL A 175 13.32 25.75 30.70
C VAL A 175 14.34 26.62 29.96
N PRO A 176 14.60 27.89 30.33
CA PRO A 176 15.82 28.53 29.89
C PRO A 176 16.90 27.90 30.76
N MET A 177 17.57 26.85 30.28
CA MET A 177 18.88 26.53 30.84
C MET A 177 19.74 27.77 30.62
N GLY A 178 20.17 28.41 31.70
CA GLY A 178 20.90 29.69 31.68
C GLY A 178 22.26 29.62 30.98
N GLY A 179 22.65 28.44 30.49
CA GLY A 179 23.83 28.19 29.69
C GLY A 179 23.79 26.76 29.12
N PRO A 180 24.77 26.39 28.30
CA PRO A 180 24.96 25.00 27.90
C PRO A 180 25.19 24.08 29.12
N VAL A 181 24.70 22.84 29.07
CA VAL A 181 24.97 21.80 30.07
C VAL A 181 26.46 21.48 30.03
N ALA A 182 27.10 21.61 31.18
CA ALA A 182 28.53 21.39 31.33
C ALA A 182 28.93 19.94 31.05
N HIS A 183 30.13 19.77 30.51
CA HIS A 183 30.66 18.47 30.08
C HIS A 183 30.68 17.39 31.17
N ASP A 184 31.04 17.78 32.38
CA ASP A 184 31.11 16.91 33.55
C ASP A 184 29.73 16.37 33.97
N LYS A 185 28.70 17.23 33.93
CA LYS A 185 27.31 16.84 34.22
C LYS A 185 26.79 15.82 33.21
N VAL A 186 27.09 16.01 31.92
CA VAL A 186 26.66 15.08 30.87
C VAL A 186 27.40 13.76 30.96
N SER A 187 28.72 13.82 31.20
CA SER A 187 29.54 12.63 31.42
C SER A 187 29.06 11.79 32.61
N TRP A 188 28.62 12.46 33.69
CA TRP A 188 28.02 11.79 34.84
C TRP A 188 26.68 11.12 34.49
N VAL A 189 25.79 11.83 33.78
CA VAL A 189 24.49 11.26 33.33
C VAL A 189 24.72 10.05 32.44
N ILE A 190 25.70 10.09 31.53
CA ILE A 190 26.08 8.96 30.67
C ILE A 190 26.44 7.73 31.49
N ASN A 191 27.27 7.87 32.51
CA ASN A 191 27.71 6.74 33.34
C ASN A 191 26.54 6.18 34.15
N GLU A 192 25.71 7.02 34.77
CA GLU A 192 24.53 6.56 35.51
C GLU A 192 23.53 5.82 34.62
N VAL A 193 23.33 6.29 33.38
CA VAL A 193 22.46 5.64 32.40
C VAL A 193 23.05 4.33 31.90
N ARG A 194 24.37 4.27 31.72
CA ARG A 194 25.07 3.06 31.27
C ARG A 194 25.05 1.96 32.32
N ASP A 195 25.26 2.32 33.58
CA ASP A 195 25.39 1.37 34.69
C ASP A 195 24.03 0.96 35.31
N ALA A 196 22.93 1.64 34.93
CA ALA A 196 21.60 1.31 35.42
C ALA A 196 21.16 -0.09 34.95
N PRO A 197 20.61 -0.97 35.81
CA PRO A 197 20.18 -2.31 35.38
C PRO A 197 18.94 -2.31 34.47
N HIS A 198 18.12 -1.26 34.50
CA HIS A 198 16.99 -1.01 33.60
C HIS A 198 16.69 0.49 33.57
N LEU A 199 16.14 0.98 32.46
CA LEU A 199 15.65 2.36 32.33
C LEU A 199 14.11 2.40 32.33
N GLY A 200 13.54 3.06 33.33
CA GLY A 200 12.12 3.36 33.41
C GLY A 200 11.67 4.42 32.40
N LYS A 201 10.37 4.39 32.07
CA LYS A 201 9.73 5.34 31.14
C LYS A 201 10.02 6.81 31.48
N GLU A 202 10.09 7.14 32.75
CA GLU A 202 10.27 8.53 33.21
C GLU A 202 11.72 8.99 33.08
N THR A 203 12.68 8.09 33.32
CA THR A 203 14.09 8.34 33.04
C THR A 203 14.30 8.53 31.54
N ILE A 204 13.66 7.70 30.73
CA ILE A 204 13.70 7.79 29.27
C ILE A 204 13.14 9.13 28.80
N ASP A 205 11.95 9.52 29.26
CA ASP A 205 11.34 10.79 28.86
C ASP A 205 12.22 12.00 29.25
N LEU A 206 12.86 11.96 30.43
CA LEU A 206 13.82 12.99 30.86
C LEU A 206 15.04 13.06 29.94
N LEU A 207 15.65 11.92 29.63
CA LEU A 207 16.84 11.84 28.78
C LEU A 207 16.55 12.23 27.33
N MET A 208 15.38 11.86 26.80
CA MET A 208 14.92 12.28 25.47
C MET A 208 14.69 13.79 25.42
N ASN A 209 14.12 14.39 26.47
CA ASN A 209 14.00 15.85 26.56
C ASN A 209 15.38 16.52 26.66
N LEU A 210 16.34 15.92 27.37
CA LEU A 210 17.71 16.44 27.49
C LEU A 210 18.42 16.45 26.13
N VAL A 211 18.33 15.36 25.36
CA VAL A 211 18.88 15.27 24.00
C VAL A 211 18.15 16.22 23.02
N ARG A 212 16.84 16.42 23.20
CA ARG A 212 16.03 17.27 22.31
C ARG A 212 16.27 18.76 22.53
N ASP A 213 16.20 19.20 23.78
CA ASP A 213 16.01 20.62 24.11
C ASP A 213 17.25 21.27 24.74
N ALA A 214 18.21 20.49 25.26
CA ALA A 214 19.36 21.06 25.94
C ALA A 214 20.45 21.50 24.95
N ARG A 215 21.11 22.61 25.28
CA ARG A 215 22.37 23.01 24.65
C ARG A 215 23.50 22.41 25.45
N PHE A 216 24.50 21.83 24.79
CA PHE A 216 25.64 21.18 25.44
C PHE A 216 26.87 22.05 25.27
N GLU A 217 27.76 22.04 26.27
CA GLU A 217 28.99 22.83 26.23
C GLU A 217 29.93 22.31 25.14
N LYS A 218 29.99 20.98 25.01
CA LYS A 218 30.68 20.29 23.94
C LYS A 218 29.69 19.51 23.09
N THR A 219 29.91 19.52 21.78
CA THR A 219 29.03 18.78 20.86
C THR A 219 29.20 17.27 21.08
N GLU A 220 30.39 16.83 21.47
CA GLU A 220 30.73 15.43 21.77
C GLU A 220 29.89 14.83 22.92
N ASP A 221 29.41 15.67 23.84
CA ASP A 221 28.62 15.23 24.99
C ASP A 221 27.19 14.87 24.60
N TRP A 222 26.62 15.64 23.69
CA TRP A 222 25.35 15.29 23.06
C TRP A 222 25.45 13.96 22.32
N TYR A 223 26.54 13.76 21.54
CA TYR A 223 26.78 12.51 20.81
C TYR A 223 26.97 11.32 21.76
N SER A 224 27.72 11.49 22.85
CA SER A 224 28.02 10.42 23.81
C SER A 224 26.79 10.01 24.63
N LEU A 225 25.95 10.99 25.02
CA LEU A 225 24.68 10.72 25.70
C LEU A 225 23.69 10.01 24.77
N ARG A 226 23.60 10.44 23.51
CA ARG A 226 22.77 9.78 22.50
C ARG A 226 23.24 8.35 22.19
N SER A 227 24.55 8.10 22.02
CA SER A 227 25.10 6.76 21.77
C SER A 227 24.78 5.81 22.92
N THR A 228 24.90 6.31 24.15
CA THR A 228 24.58 5.53 25.35
C THR A 228 23.08 5.18 25.39
N LEU A 229 22.18 6.09 25.02
CA LEU A 229 20.75 5.79 24.89
C LEU A 229 20.46 4.79 23.75
N GLN A 230 21.20 4.85 22.65
CA GLN A 230 21.08 3.91 21.52
C GLN A 230 21.53 2.50 21.90
N GLU A 231 22.63 2.36 22.62
CA GLU A 231 23.11 1.08 23.16
C GLU A 231 22.05 0.46 24.10
N ARG A 232 21.39 1.29 24.91
CA ARG A 232 20.31 0.85 25.83
C ARG A 232 18.97 0.57 25.14
N TYR A 233 18.80 0.94 23.87
CA TYR A 233 17.56 0.73 23.11
C TYR A 233 17.23 -0.75 22.89
N ALA A 234 18.25 -1.58 22.65
CA ALA A 234 18.09 -3.01 22.38
C ALA A 234 17.48 -3.80 23.56
N GLU A 235 17.58 -3.27 24.78
CA GLU A 235 17.21 -3.94 26.03
C GLU A 235 15.92 -3.38 26.64
N ASP A 236 15.80 -2.04 26.74
CA ASP A 236 14.77 -1.37 27.54
C ASP A 236 13.72 -0.61 26.70
N LEU A 237 14.13 0.11 25.66
CA LEU A 237 13.27 1.06 24.96
C LEU A 237 12.20 0.40 24.07
N LYS A 238 12.48 -0.77 23.46
CA LYS A 238 11.49 -1.51 22.64
C LYS A 238 10.17 -1.84 23.36
N LYS A 239 10.16 -1.85 24.70
CA LYS A 239 8.98 -2.11 25.53
C LYS A 239 8.01 -0.92 25.64
N PHE A 240 8.46 0.29 25.27
CA PHE A 240 7.73 1.54 25.55
C PHE A 240 7.46 2.42 24.32
N PHE A 241 8.01 2.07 23.14
CA PHE A 241 7.85 2.84 21.89
C PHE A 241 7.29 1.96 20.76
N PRO A 242 5.98 2.07 20.43
CA PRO A 242 5.43 1.40 19.26
C PRO A 242 5.98 2.03 17.96
N PRO A 243 6.04 1.28 16.85
CA PRO A 243 6.76 1.67 15.62
C PRO A 243 6.32 3.03 15.03
N GLU A 244 5.05 3.41 15.19
CA GLU A 244 4.49 4.65 14.68
C GLU A 244 5.02 5.88 15.46
N ARG A 245 5.33 5.69 16.75
CA ARG A 245 5.94 6.74 17.58
C ARG A 245 7.42 6.92 17.24
N ILE A 246 8.10 5.87 16.81
CA ILE A 246 9.48 5.92 16.30
C ILE A 246 9.53 6.76 15.04
N VAL A 247 8.65 6.52 14.07
CA VAL A 247 8.55 7.35 12.84
C VAL A 247 8.29 8.82 13.20
N ALA A 248 7.37 9.11 14.12
CA ALA A 248 7.08 10.47 14.57
C ALA A 248 8.25 11.17 15.26
N GLU A 249 9.05 10.44 16.06
CA GLU A 249 10.26 10.98 16.67
C GLU A 249 11.41 11.11 15.68
N LEU A 250 11.55 10.21 14.70
CA LEU A 250 12.51 10.34 13.60
C LEU A 250 12.22 11.60 12.76
N PHE A 251 10.93 11.87 12.50
CA PHE A 251 10.48 13.11 11.86
C PHE A 251 10.85 14.35 12.69
N ARG A 252 10.64 14.32 14.01
CA ARG A 252 10.92 15.46 14.90
C ARG A 252 12.42 15.69 15.12
N MET A 253 13.20 14.61 15.20
CA MET A 253 14.65 14.68 15.26
C MET A 253 15.20 15.29 13.98
N ALA A 254 14.71 14.86 12.80
CA ALA A 254 15.04 15.49 11.52
C ALA A 254 14.71 17.00 11.52
N ASP A 255 13.52 17.38 11.99
CA ASP A 255 13.12 18.80 12.08
C ASP A 255 14.02 19.62 13.04
N SER A 256 14.51 19.00 14.12
CA SER A 256 15.50 19.60 15.03
C SER A 256 16.88 19.74 14.38
N PHE A 257 17.32 18.76 13.59
CA PHE A 257 18.59 18.81 12.84
C PHE A 257 18.60 19.93 11.78
N ALA A 258 17.48 20.20 11.13
CA ALA A 258 17.35 21.28 10.14
C ALA A 258 17.65 22.67 10.73
N ASN A 259 17.41 22.85 12.04
CA ASN A 259 17.67 24.10 12.74
C ASN A 259 19.13 24.30 13.19
N GLN A 260 19.99 23.26 13.16
CA GLN A 260 21.36 23.33 13.69
C GLN A 260 22.50 23.47 12.66
N ARG A 261 22.20 23.66 11.36
CA ARG A 261 23.18 24.02 10.29
C ARG A 261 24.56 23.32 10.36
N ASN A 262 24.62 21.99 10.38
CA ASN A 262 25.90 21.27 10.21
C ASN A 262 25.81 20.10 9.21
N ALA A 263 26.87 19.97 8.40
CA ALA A 263 26.94 19.13 7.20
C ALA A 263 27.26 17.64 7.46
N ILE A 264 27.23 17.16 8.71
CA ILE A 264 27.56 15.77 9.11
C ILE A 264 26.27 14.94 9.28
N CYS A 265 25.27 15.11 8.41
CA CYS A 265 23.97 14.41 8.47
C CYS A 265 23.90 13.13 7.62
N VAL A 266 25.04 12.64 7.13
CA VAL A 266 25.12 11.70 6.00
C VAL A 266 25.06 10.23 6.44
N GLU A 267 25.66 9.90 7.58
CA GLU A 267 25.77 8.51 8.08
C GLU A 267 24.60 8.13 8.99
N GLU A 268 24.01 9.12 9.66
CA GLU A 268 23.01 8.92 10.71
C GLU A 268 21.59 8.76 10.16
N GLY A 269 21.29 9.38 9.01
CA GLY A 269 20.08 9.08 8.24
C GLY A 269 20.07 7.62 7.75
N ALA A 270 21.24 7.09 7.36
CA ALA A 270 21.40 5.71 6.88
C ALA A 270 21.25 4.64 7.98
N LYS A 271 21.64 4.96 9.22
CA LYS A 271 21.41 4.06 10.38
C LYS A 271 19.95 4.04 10.82
N LEU A 272 19.25 5.18 10.75
CA LEU A 272 17.81 5.27 11.03
C LEU A 272 16.96 4.57 9.96
N LEU A 273 17.40 4.63 8.70
CA LEU A 273 16.89 3.83 7.58
C LEU A 273 16.98 2.31 7.86
N ALA A 274 18.10 1.85 8.41
CA ALA A 274 18.30 0.44 8.76
C ALA A 274 17.38 -0.02 9.90
N LEU A 275 17.13 0.83 10.91
CA LEU A 275 16.22 0.53 12.02
C LEU A 275 14.76 0.42 11.58
N GLY A 276 14.28 1.31 10.71
CA GLY A 276 12.91 1.22 10.16
C GLY A 276 12.68 -0.02 9.28
N ALA A 277 13.74 -0.53 8.64
CA ALA A 277 13.72 -1.77 7.87
C ALA A 277 13.61 -3.03 8.76
N MET A 278 14.07 -2.98 10.01
CA MET A 278 14.13 -4.14 10.91
C MET A 278 12.84 -4.38 11.72
N GLU A 279 11.94 -3.39 11.85
CA GLU A 279 10.81 -3.46 12.79
C GLU A 279 9.40 -3.43 12.16
N GLY A 280 9.25 -3.76 10.88
CA GLY A 280 7.93 -4.05 10.29
C GLY A 280 6.99 -2.85 10.11
N ILE A 281 7.53 -1.64 10.00
CA ILE A 281 6.78 -0.42 9.68
C ILE A 281 6.23 -0.51 8.25
N PRO A 282 4.97 -0.12 7.97
CA PRO A 282 4.43 -0.11 6.61
C PRO A 282 5.33 0.67 5.66
N SER A 283 5.70 0.04 4.56
CA SER A 283 6.68 0.59 3.62
C SER A 283 6.28 1.94 3.05
N LEU A 284 4.98 2.22 2.94
CA LEU A 284 4.48 3.50 2.42
C LEU A 284 4.71 4.66 3.39
N GLU A 285 4.58 4.44 4.69
CA GLU A 285 4.83 5.46 5.72
C GLU A 285 6.31 5.78 5.80
N VAL A 286 7.16 4.75 5.77
CA VAL A 286 8.61 4.90 5.64
C VAL A 286 8.94 5.65 4.35
N ARG A 287 8.36 5.27 3.21
CA ARG A 287 8.59 5.94 1.91
C ARG A 287 8.19 7.42 1.91
N ARG A 288 7.06 7.77 2.53
CA ARG A 288 6.61 9.17 2.68
C ARG A 288 7.57 9.97 3.55
N ALA A 289 8.00 9.39 4.68
CA ALA A 289 8.97 10.03 5.57
C ALA A 289 10.29 10.32 4.88
N LEU A 290 10.76 9.34 4.12
CA LEU A 290 12.01 9.43 3.39
C LEU A 290 11.92 10.40 2.20
N HIS A 291 10.80 10.50 1.51
CA HIS A 291 10.62 11.52 0.48
C HIS A 291 10.78 12.94 1.07
N ILE A 292 10.18 13.21 2.23
CA ILE A 292 10.31 14.50 2.93
C ILE A 292 11.76 14.76 3.35
N ILE A 293 12.46 13.75 3.86
CA ILE A 293 13.88 13.83 4.23
C ILE A 293 14.75 14.10 2.99
N ARG A 294 14.48 13.46 1.86
CA ARG A 294 15.21 13.69 0.60
C ARG A 294 15.14 15.15 0.15
N GLU A 295 13.94 15.73 0.19
CA GLU A 295 13.69 17.09 -0.29
C GLU A 295 14.23 18.17 0.65
N ARG A 296 14.45 17.85 1.94
CA ARG A 296 14.83 18.82 2.97
C ARG A 296 16.32 18.85 3.33
N PHE A 297 17.11 17.83 2.97
CA PHE A 297 18.50 17.71 3.38
C PHE A 297 19.48 17.56 2.19
N ALA A 298 20.67 18.14 2.32
CA ALA A 298 21.76 17.96 1.36
C ALA A 298 22.54 16.67 1.70
N PHE A 299 22.48 15.67 0.82
CA PHE A 299 23.21 14.41 0.94
C PHE A 299 24.49 14.42 0.09
N THR A 300 25.52 13.67 0.50
CA THR A 300 26.66 13.34 -0.38
C THR A 300 26.22 12.33 -1.45
N GLU A 301 26.91 12.27 -2.59
CA GLU A 301 26.56 11.33 -3.67
C GLU A 301 26.50 9.85 -3.23
N PRO A 302 27.43 9.32 -2.40
CA PRO A 302 27.29 7.96 -1.88
C PRO A 302 26.04 7.74 -1.04
N ALA A 303 25.66 8.72 -0.20
CA ALA A 303 24.45 8.63 0.61
C ALA A 303 23.18 8.77 -0.23
N LYS A 304 23.15 9.65 -1.24
CA LYS A 304 22.05 9.71 -2.22
C LYS A 304 21.85 8.36 -2.89
N LYS A 305 22.93 7.69 -3.29
CA LYS A 305 22.86 6.38 -3.95
C LYS A 305 22.32 5.29 -3.01
N ALA A 306 22.81 5.22 -1.77
CA ALA A 306 22.33 4.27 -0.77
C ALA A 306 20.86 4.54 -0.38
N PHE A 307 20.50 5.81 -0.25
CA PHE A 307 19.16 6.26 0.08
C PHE A 307 18.15 5.94 -1.03
N SER A 308 18.49 6.25 -2.29
CA SER A 308 17.68 5.87 -3.45
C SER A 308 17.53 4.36 -3.54
N ALA A 309 18.62 3.60 -3.37
CA ALA A 309 18.55 2.13 -3.38
C ALA A 309 17.61 1.56 -2.31
N TYR A 310 17.56 2.17 -1.12
CA TYR A 310 16.60 1.77 -0.10
C TYR A 310 15.17 2.18 -0.45
N LEU A 311 14.94 3.41 -0.92
CA LEU A 311 13.62 3.87 -1.38
C LEU A 311 13.03 3.01 -2.49
N ASP A 312 13.90 2.57 -3.41
CA ASP A 312 13.57 1.67 -4.52
C ASP A 312 13.31 0.24 -4.05
N SER A 313 13.78 -0.09 -2.84
CA SER A 313 13.50 -1.39 -2.21
C SER A 313 12.13 -1.45 -1.54
N LEU A 314 11.54 -0.30 -1.20
CA LEU A 314 10.27 -0.23 -0.49
C LEU A 314 9.09 -0.41 -1.44
N PRO A 315 8.05 -1.18 -1.04
CA PRO A 315 6.82 -1.28 -1.80
C PRO A 315 6.19 0.07 -2.12
N CYS A 316 5.60 0.16 -3.32
CA CYS A 316 4.87 1.31 -3.82
C CYS A 316 3.45 1.43 -3.23
N ALA A 317 2.87 0.32 -2.78
CA ALA A 317 1.54 0.25 -2.20
C ALA A 317 1.54 -0.60 -0.92
N GLU A 318 0.53 -0.37 -0.08
CA GLU A 318 0.23 -1.24 1.06
C GLU A 318 -0.15 -2.65 0.58
N PRO A 319 0.17 -3.70 1.36
CA PRO A 319 -0.21 -5.06 1.01
C PRO A 319 -1.72 -5.23 0.78
N LYS A 320 -2.09 -5.93 -0.29
CA LYS A 320 -3.49 -6.24 -0.67
C LYS A 320 -3.76 -7.76 -0.67
N LYS A 321 -5.03 -8.15 -0.79
CA LYS A 321 -5.38 -9.57 -0.95
C LYS A 321 -5.00 -10.10 -2.32
N TRP A 322 -5.11 -9.25 -3.33
CA TRP A 322 -4.80 -9.58 -4.71
C TRP A 322 -3.94 -8.51 -5.37
N THR A 323 -3.11 -8.93 -6.31
CA THR A 323 -2.59 -8.07 -7.39
C THR A 323 -3.04 -8.68 -8.72
N PHE A 324 -3.71 -7.88 -9.54
CA PHE A 324 -4.02 -8.20 -10.93
C PHE A 324 -3.03 -7.42 -11.79
N PHE A 325 -2.14 -8.14 -12.46
CA PHE A 325 -1.07 -7.57 -13.26
C PHE A 325 -1.30 -7.89 -14.73
N VAL A 326 -1.39 -6.86 -15.57
CA VAL A 326 -1.51 -7.00 -17.02
C VAL A 326 -0.14 -6.70 -17.66
N TYR A 327 0.38 -7.67 -18.39
CA TYR A 327 1.55 -7.55 -19.23
C TYR A 327 1.08 -7.25 -20.66
N LEU A 328 0.93 -5.97 -20.97
CA LEU A 328 0.32 -5.45 -22.18
C LEU A 328 1.40 -5.14 -23.21
N ALA A 329 1.66 -6.10 -24.08
CA ALA A 329 2.64 -5.97 -25.16
C ALA A 329 2.00 -5.29 -26.38
N GLY A 330 1.85 -3.97 -26.35
CA GLY A 330 1.14 -3.20 -27.38
C GLY A 330 2.01 -2.67 -28.52
N ASP A 331 3.32 -2.96 -28.57
CA ASP A 331 4.19 -2.59 -29.71
C ASP A 331 3.92 -3.53 -30.91
N ASN A 332 2.73 -3.39 -31.49
CA ASN A 332 2.23 -4.05 -32.69
C ASN A 332 0.87 -3.44 -33.08
N ASN A 333 0.14 -4.10 -33.99
CA ASN A 333 -1.15 -3.65 -34.51
C ASN A 333 -2.32 -3.69 -33.51
N LEU A 334 -2.13 -4.14 -32.27
CA LEU A 334 -3.18 -4.16 -31.24
C LEU A 334 -3.11 -2.97 -30.27
N GLU A 335 -2.15 -2.04 -30.38
CA GLU A 335 -1.96 -0.92 -29.42
C GLU A 335 -3.27 -0.19 -29.04
N SER A 336 -4.16 0.04 -30.02
CA SER A 336 -5.45 0.70 -29.82
C SER A 336 -6.42 -0.07 -28.93
N CYS A 337 -6.42 -1.40 -29.01
CA CYS A 337 -7.26 -2.29 -28.20
C CYS A 337 -6.78 -2.26 -26.74
N GLY A 338 -5.46 -2.37 -26.52
CA GLY A 338 -4.88 -2.29 -25.18
C GLY A 338 -5.12 -0.94 -24.48
N LEU A 339 -5.22 0.15 -25.24
CA LEU A 339 -5.67 1.45 -24.72
C LEU A 339 -7.14 1.41 -24.27
N GLY A 340 -8.01 0.74 -25.04
CA GLY A 340 -9.40 0.47 -24.65
C GLY A 340 -9.46 -0.26 -23.32
N ASP A 341 -8.66 -1.32 -23.17
CA ASP A 341 -8.62 -2.14 -21.96
C ASP A 341 -8.16 -1.39 -20.71
N ILE A 342 -7.17 -0.50 -20.84
CA ILE A 342 -6.78 0.39 -19.74
C ILE A 342 -7.96 1.27 -19.31
N ASN A 343 -8.70 1.85 -20.26
CA ASN A 343 -9.88 2.67 -19.93
C ASN A 343 -10.99 1.84 -19.27
N GLU A 344 -11.22 0.60 -19.72
CA GLU A 344 -12.16 -0.32 -19.06
C GLU A 344 -11.74 -0.63 -17.62
N MET A 345 -10.45 -0.89 -17.40
CA MET A 345 -9.89 -1.12 -16.07
C MET A 345 -10.07 0.09 -15.15
N GLU A 346 -9.81 1.31 -15.66
CA GLU A 346 -10.01 2.56 -14.92
C GLU A 346 -11.48 2.79 -14.55
N ALA A 347 -12.40 2.52 -15.49
CA ALA A 347 -13.84 2.67 -15.28
C ALA A 347 -14.39 1.75 -14.20
N ALA A 348 -13.84 0.54 -14.08
CA ALA A 348 -14.34 -0.48 -13.14
C ALA A 348 -13.49 -0.68 -11.87
N PHE A 349 -12.35 0.01 -11.73
CA PHE A 349 -11.38 -0.19 -10.64
C PHE A 349 -12.00 -0.11 -9.24
N GLY A 350 -13.00 0.76 -9.04
CA GLY A 350 -13.68 1.01 -7.77
C GLY A 350 -14.39 -0.23 -7.23
N HIS A 351 -14.71 -1.19 -8.08
CA HIS A 351 -15.29 -2.48 -7.67
C HIS A 351 -14.27 -3.38 -6.96
N VAL A 352 -12.96 -3.21 -7.21
CA VAL A 352 -11.89 -4.08 -6.71
C VAL A 352 -10.85 -3.37 -5.82
N ALA A 353 -10.75 -2.03 -5.88
CA ALA A 353 -9.75 -1.20 -5.22
C ALA A 353 -9.55 -1.47 -3.70
N LYS A 354 -10.59 -1.94 -3.01
CA LYS A 354 -10.51 -2.27 -1.58
C LYS A 354 -9.55 -3.42 -1.29
N PHE A 355 -9.51 -4.45 -2.14
CA PHE A 355 -8.80 -5.70 -1.88
C PHE A 355 -7.76 -6.07 -2.94
N MET A 356 -7.71 -5.34 -4.05
CA MET A 356 -6.87 -5.66 -5.21
C MET A 356 -6.05 -4.44 -5.64
N ASN A 357 -4.76 -4.65 -5.93
CA ASN A 357 -3.97 -3.75 -6.77
C ASN A 357 -4.21 -4.12 -8.24
N VAL A 358 -4.36 -3.14 -9.12
CA VAL A 358 -4.39 -3.38 -10.58
C VAL A 358 -3.23 -2.60 -11.20
N VAL A 359 -2.36 -3.32 -11.90
CA VAL A 359 -1.08 -2.80 -12.40
C VAL A 359 -0.92 -3.23 -13.84
N VAL A 360 -0.47 -2.33 -14.71
CA VAL A 360 -0.28 -2.61 -16.14
C VAL A 360 1.15 -2.23 -16.51
N LEU A 361 1.92 -3.17 -17.04
CA LEU A 361 3.12 -2.85 -17.82
C LEU A 361 2.68 -2.76 -19.27
N VAL A 362 2.73 -1.56 -19.83
CA VAL A 362 2.38 -1.32 -21.22
C VAL A 362 3.61 -0.94 -22.03
N ASP A 363 3.68 -1.46 -23.25
CA ASP A 363 4.63 -1.04 -24.27
C ASP A 363 3.86 -0.67 -25.54
N GLY A 364 4.25 0.40 -26.22
CA GLY A 364 3.46 0.98 -27.32
C GLY A 364 4.24 1.13 -28.61
N ALA A 365 3.55 1.15 -29.75
CA ALA A 365 4.19 0.99 -31.05
C ALA A 365 4.99 2.20 -31.54
N LYS A 366 5.84 1.96 -32.55
CA LYS A 366 6.59 3.00 -33.28
C LYS A 366 5.73 3.87 -34.19
N TYR A 367 4.64 3.33 -34.74
CA TYR A 367 3.93 3.90 -35.87
C TYR A 367 2.57 4.52 -35.46
N GLN A 368 2.08 5.48 -36.25
CA GLN A 368 0.90 6.31 -35.95
C GLN A 368 -0.45 5.64 -36.29
N ASP A 369 -0.56 4.31 -36.19
CA ASP A 369 -1.84 3.63 -36.47
C ASP A 369 -2.86 3.75 -35.33
N VAL A 370 -2.43 4.24 -34.16
CA VAL A 370 -3.30 4.93 -33.19
C VAL A 370 -3.64 6.31 -33.76
N GLY A 371 -4.69 6.37 -34.59
CA GLY A 371 -5.11 7.59 -35.30
C GLY A 371 -5.08 8.85 -34.44
N ASP A 372 -4.78 10.00 -35.07
CA ASP A 372 -4.51 11.40 -34.65
C ASP A 372 -4.69 11.90 -33.19
N SER A 373 -5.16 11.13 -32.21
CA SER A 373 -5.20 11.48 -30.79
C SER A 373 -3.77 11.70 -30.26
N PRO A 374 -3.32 12.95 -30.07
CA PRO A 374 -1.96 13.26 -29.65
C PRO A 374 -1.68 12.88 -28.19
N ALA A 375 -2.69 12.33 -27.51
CA ALA A 375 -2.65 12.01 -26.09
C ALA A 375 -2.00 10.64 -25.80
N TYR A 376 -1.89 9.71 -26.78
CA TYR A 376 -1.50 8.31 -26.49
C TYR A 376 -0.56 7.64 -27.49
N ASN A 377 0.23 8.40 -28.24
CA ASN A 377 1.39 7.79 -28.90
C ASN A 377 2.49 7.60 -27.84
N TRP A 378 2.66 6.37 -27.34
CA TRP A 378 3.72 6.07 -26.36
C TRP A 378 5.12 6.06 -26.97
N LYS A 379 5.25 6.26 -28.30
CA LYS A 379 6.49 6.48 -29.05
C LYS A 379 7.55 5.41 -28.74
N SER A 380 7.14 4.14 -28.68
CA SER A 380 8.08 3.05 -28.38
C SER A 380 8.72 3.22 -27.02
N LYS A 381 7.87 3.41 -26.00
CA LYS A 381 8.30 3.50 -24.60
C LYS A 381 7.37 2.67 -23.75
N SER A 382 7.97 1.88 -22.89
CA SER A 382 7.25 1.08 -21.93
C SER A 382 7.02 1.87 -20.64
N ARG A 383 5.87 1.66 -20.02
CA ARG A 383 5.42 2.35 -18.80
C ARG A 383 4.77 1.36 -17.85
N MET A 384 5.03 1.53 -16.56
CA MET A 384 4.30 0.83 -15.51
C MET A 384 3.21 1.75 -14.96
N LEU A 385 1.96 1.32 -15.04
CA LEU A 385 0.80 2.07 -14.57
C LEU A 385 0.19 1.36 -13.35
N CYS A 386 -0.15 2.14 -12.32
CA CYS A 386 -1.06 1.71 -11.27
C CYS A 386 -2.43 2.29 -11.57
N ILE A 387 -3.40 1.41 -11.83
CA ILE A 387 -4.74 1.83 -12.24
C ILE A 387 -5.41 2.65 -11.15
N GLN A 388 -6.10 3.71 -11.56
CA GLN A 388 -6.90 4.58 -10.71
C GLN A 388 -8.34 4.65 -11.22
N GLN A 389 -9.29 4.94 -10.34
CA GLN A 389 -10.69 5.09 -10.75
C GLN A 389 -10.83 6.29 -11.68
N ASN A 390 -11.45 6.06 -12.83
CA ASN A 390 -11.91 7.11 -13.74
C ASN A 390 -13.36 6.85 -14.13
N ASP A 391 -14.30 7.63 -13.60
CA ASP A 391 -15.72 7.45 -13.91
C ASP A 391 -16.09 7.95 -15.33
N HIS A 392 -15.12 8.48 -16.09
CA HIS A 392 -15.30 8.97 -17.45
C HIS A 392 -14.73 7.98 -18.47
N GLU A 393 -15.60 7.18 -19.07
CA GLU A 393 -15.31 6.42 -20.30
C GLU A 393 -15.36 7.35 -21.53
N ASP A 394 -14.63 8.48 -21.50
CA ASP A 394 -14.57 9.34 -22.69
C ASP A 394 -13.60 8.81 -23.75
N GLY A 395 -12.82 7.78 -23.42
CA GLY A 395 -11.83 7.12 -24.28
C GLY A 395 -10.65 8.03 -24.66
N ARG A 396 -10.47 9.16 -23.96
CA ARG A 396 -9.56 10.25 -24.37
C ARG A 396 -8.41 10.46 -23.39
N ALA A 397 -8.22 9.59 -22.39
CA ALA A 397 -8.02 9.91 -20.96
C ALA A 397 -7.35 8.80 -20.11
N VAL A 398 -6.11 8.32 -20.36
CA VAL A 398 -5.42 7.47 -19.34
C VAL A 398 -5.06 8.36 -18.15
N VAL A 399 -5.76 8.21 -17.03
CA VAL A 399 -5.52 8.97 -15.79
C VAL A 399 -4.72 8.19 -14.75
N SER A 400 -4.48 6.90 -15.01
CA SER A 400 -3.71 6.01 -14.16
C SER A 400 -2.32 6.55 -13.87
N LYS A 401 -1.85 6.26 -12.65
CA LYS A 401 -0.60 6.81 -12.15
C LYS A 401 0.57 6.00 -12.70
N GLU A 402 1.46 6.66 -13.42
CA GLU A 402 2.75 6.07 -13.79
C GLU A 402 3.61 5.81 -12.54
N ILE A 403 4.15 4.61 -12.45
CA ILE A 403 5.01 4.11 -11.39
C ILE A 403 6.44 4.14 -11.92
N PRO A 404 7.31 5.00 -11.34
CA PRO A 404 8.72 5.02 -11.75
C PRO A 404 9.35 3.65 -11.51
N ILE A 405 9.97 3.10 -12.56
CA ILE A 405 10.79 1.89 -12.47
C ILE A 405 12.22 2.32 -12.12
N PRO A 406 12.75 1.92 -10.96
CA PRO A 406 14.11 2.28 -10.56
C PRO A 406 15.19 1.66 -11.46
N ASN A 407 16.26 2.40 -11.73
CA ASN A 407 17.40 1.93 -12.52
C ASN A 407 18.22 0.81 -11.86
N ASN A 408 17.94 0.45 -10.62
CA ASN A 408 18.68 -0.55 -9.83
C ASN A 408 17.93 -1.87 -9.65
N CYS A 409 16.86 -2.09 -10.42
CA CYS A 409 16.19 -3.38 -10.51
C CYS A 409 16.40 -3.98 -11.92
N ALA A 410 16.15 -5.29 -12.06
CA ALA A 410 16.32 -6.00 -13.33
C ALA A 410 15.50 -5.34 -14.45
N LEU A 411 14.26 -4.92 -14.16
CA LEU A 411 13.39 -4.27 -15.14
C LEU A 411 13.95 -2.89 -15.56
N GLY A 412 14.42 -2.08 -14.62
CA GLY A 412 15.03 -0.78 -14.93
C GLY A 412 16.36 -0.91 -15.68
N ASP A 413 17.11 -1.98 -15.43
CA ASP A 413 18.29 -2.31 -16.22
C ASP A 413 17.95 -2.65 -17.68
N LEU A 414 16.85 -3.39 -17.92
CA LEU A 414 16.34 -3.66 -19.26
C LEU A 414 15.85 -2.38 -19.94
N MET A 415 15.00 -1.59 -19.27
CA MET A 415 14.52 -0.31 -19.79
C MET A 415 15.68 0.62 -20.17
N ARG A 416 16.72 0.72 -19.32
CA ARG A 416 17.88 1.58 -19.63
C ARG A 416 18.62 1.11 -20.88
N LYS A 417 18.77 -0.20 -21.07
CA LYS A 417 19.42 -0.77 -22.26
C LYS A 417 18.61 -0.55 -23.54
N GLY A 418 17.28 -0.64 -23.46
CA GLY A 418 16.36 -0.33 -24.56
C GLY A 418 16.00 1.16 -24.69
N ASN A 419 16.69 2.05 -23.98
CA ASN A 419 16.38 3.50 -24.01
C ASN A 419 14.90 3.81 -23.71
N GLY A 420 14.33 3.12 -22.73
CA GLY A 420 12.93 3.22 -22.29
C GLY A 420 11.96 2.31 -23.04
N GLU A 421 12.40 1.57 -24.05
CA GLU A 421 11.65 0.47 -24.67
C GLU A 421 12.10 -0.86 -24.02
N LEU A 422 11.19 -1.82 -23.94
CA LEU A 422 11.42 -3.15 -23.41
C LEU A 422 11.00 -4.16 -24.46
N ASN A 423 11.87 -5.11 -24.80
CA ASN A 423 11.46 -6.27 -25.58
C ASN A 423 10.43 -7.09 -24.78
N MET A 424 9.15 -6.90 -25.08
CA MET A 424 8.02 -7.54 -24.43
C MET A 424 7.89 -9.01 -24.81
N ALA A 425 8.46 -9.42 -25.96
CA ALA A 425 8.58 -10.81 -26.39
C ALA A 425 9.66 -11.61 -25.64
N SER A 426 10.39 -10.99 -24.69
CA SER A 426 11.39 -11.70 -23.88
C SER A 426 10.84 -12.23 -22.56
N GLY A 427 11.02 -13.53 -22.29
CA GLY A 427 10.74 -14.09 -20.96
C GLY A 427 11.54 -13.43 -19.81
N LYS A 428 12.70 -12.82 -20.10
CA LYS A 428 13.45 -12.06 -19.08
C LYS A 428 12.73 -10.77 -18.69
N THR A 429 12.08 -10.11 -19.65
CA THR A 429 11.25 -8.93 -19.40
C THR A 429 10.04 -9.31 -18.55
N LEU A 430 9.34 -10.38 -18.92
CA LEU A 430 8.23 -10.93 -18.12
C LEU A 430 8.66 -11.24 -16.68
N GLN A 431 9.76 -11.97 -16.49
CA GLN A 431 10.29 -12.27 -15.16
C GLN A 431 10.54 -10.99 -14.36
N ALA A 432 11.32 -10.05 -14.94
CA ALA A 432 11.69 -8.81 -14.27
C ALA A 432 10.47 -7.94 -13.94
N ALA A 433 9.46 -7.93 -14.81
CA ALA A 433 8.20 -7.22 -14.61
C ALA A 433 7.40 -7.81 -13.45
N VAL A 434 7.21 -9.13 -13.42
CA VAL A 434 6.49 -9.81 -12.33
C VAL A 434 7.22 -9.63 -11.00
N GLU A 435 8.55 -9.80 -10.97
CA GLU A 435 9.36 -9.57 -9.76
C GLU A 435 9.22 -8.14 -9.24
N PHE A 436 9.28 -7.15 -10.15
CA PHE A 436 9.07 -5.76 -9.80
C PHE A 436 7.69 -5.55 -9.18
N VAL A 437 6.64 -6.08 -9.81
CA VAL A 437 5.26 -5.92 -9.33
C VAL A 437 5.04 -6.65 -8.00
N GLN A 438 5.56 -7.85 -7.81
CA GLN A 438 5.46 -8.58 -6.53
C GLN A 438 6.13 -7.83 -5.37
N LYS A 439 7.19 -7.08 -5.65
CA LYS A 439 7.90 -6.25 -4.68
C LYS A 439 7.19 -4.90 -4.45
N ALA A 440 6.77 -4.24 -5.52
CA ALA A 440 6.15 -2.92 -5.49
C ALA A 440 4.70 -2.96 -4.99
N PHE A 441 3.98 -4.05 -5.24
CA PHE A 441 2.56 -4.25 -4.93
C PHE A 441 2.35 -5.59 -4.22
N PRO A 442 2.80 -5.73 -2.96
CA PRO A 442 2.72 -6.99 -2.23
C PRO A 442 1.28 -7.46 -2.09
N SER A 443 1.04 -8.74 -2.32
CA SER A 443 -0.27 -9.34 -2.13
C SER A 443 -0.19 -10.81 -1.73
N ASP A 444 -1.31 -11.32 -1.21
CA ASP A 444 -1.46 -12.74 -0.85
C ASP A 444 -1.55 -13.63 -2.11
N GLN A 445 -2.15 -13.12 -3.18
CA GLN A 445 -2.38 -13.82 -4.44
C GLN A 445 -2.12 -12.90 -5.64
N MET A 446 -1.61 -13.45 -6.74
CA MET A 446 -1.37 -12.71 -7.98
C MET A 446 -2.08 -13.38 -9.16
N PHE A 447 -2.78 -12.57 -9.94
CA PHE A 447 -3.27 -12.89 -11.27
C PHE A 447 -2.35 -12.17 -12.27
N VAL A 448 -1.74 -12.91 -13.19
CA VAL A 448 -0.99 -12.32 -14.31
C VAL A 448 -1.76 -12.55 -15.58
N ASP A 449 -2.09 -11.47 -16.26
CA ASP A 449 -2.75 -11.46 -17.55
C ASP A 449 -1.70 -11.12 -18.63
N VAL A 450 -1.48 -12.04 -19.57
CA VAL A 450 -0.54 -11.85 -20.68
C VAL A 450 -1.37 -11.51 -21.90
N TRP A 451 -1.36 -10.23 -22.24
CA TRP A 451 -2.22 -9.63 -23.26
C TRP A 451 -1.42 -9.40 -24.54
N ASN A 452 -1.85 -9.99 -25.67
CA ASN A 452 -1.43 -9.72 -27.06
C ASN A 452 -1.98 -10.78 -28.05
N HIS A 453 -1.39 -10.87 -29.24
CA HIS A 453 -1.30 -12.08 -30.06
C HIS A 453 -0.75 -13.29 -29.29
N GLY A 454 -1.29 -14.45 -29.66
CA GLY A 454 -0.82 -15.77 -29.23
C GLY A 454 -0.77 -16.75 -30.41
N ASP A 455 0.13 -17.72 -30.30
CA ASP A 455 0.33 -18.79 -31.28
C ASP A 455 0.56 -20.12 -30.54
N SER A 456 -0.18 -20.32 -29.44
CA SER A 456 -0.19 -21.57 -28.67
C SER A 456 1.23 -21.89 -28.18
N TRP A 457 1.65 -23.15 -28.32
CA TRP A 457 2.97 -23.61 -27.90
C TRP A 457 4.14 -22.85 -28.55
N ARG A 458 3.93 -22.14 -29.66
CA ARG A 458 4.98 -21.34 -30.32
C ARG A 458 5.29 -20.07 -29.53
N GLY A 459 4.33 -19.46 -28.84
CA GLY A 459 4.58 -18.32 -27.98
C GLY A 459 3.43 -17.32 -27.94
N VAL A 460 3.61 -16.29 -27.10
CA VAL A 460 2.65 -15.22 -26.83
C VAL A 460 3.37 -13.89 -26.65
N ALA A 461 2.65 -12.76 -26.71
CA ALA A 461 3.20 -11.42 -26.48
C ALA A 461 4.23 -10.99 -27.54
N SER A 462 3.76 -10.76 -28.76
CA SER A 462 4.59 -10.26 -29.87
C SER A 462 5.04 -8.82 -29.72
N ASP A 463 6.22 -8.51 -30.25
CA ASP A 463 6.81 -7.17 -30.18
C ASP A 463 7.54 -6.84 -31.49
N ASP A 464 6.99 -5.87 -32.23
CA ASP A 464 7.47 -5.42 -33.53
C ASP A 464 8.80 -4.64 -33.45
N SER A 465 9.16 -4.13 -32.27
CA SER A 465 10.42 -3.41 -32.05
C SER A 465 11.52 -4.26 -31.45
N SER A 466 11.21 -5.51 -31.10
CA SER A 466 12.15 -6.51 -30.64
C SER A 466 13.31 -6.73 -31.64
N PRO A 467 14.47 -7.25 -31.18
CA PRO A 467 15.63 -7.47 -32.03
C PRO A 467 15.48 -8.64 -33.02
N TYR A 468 14.39 -9.41 -32.93
CA TYR A 468 14.09 -10.56 -33.78
C TYR A 468 12.75 -10.34 -34.49
N SER A 469 12.65 -10.69 -35.78
CA SER A 469 11.37 -10.61 -36.49
C SER A 469 10.39 -11.63 -35.93
N ASP A 470 9.13 -11.23 -35.76
CA ASP A 470 8.04 -12.09 -35.25
C ASP A 470 8.38 -12.75 -33.90
N ASP A 471 9.09 -12.01 -33.03
CA ASP A 471 9.46 -12.51 -31.70
C ASP A 471 8.23 -12.61 -30.79
N MET A 472 8.21 -13.65 -29.97
CA MET A 472 7.18 -13.92 -28.97
C MET A 472 7.82 -14.65 -27.80
N ILE A 473 7.27 -14.50 -26.60
CA ILE A 473 7.70 -15.25 -25.42
C ILE A 473 7.45 -16.74 -25.70
N ARG A 474 8.53 -17.50 -25.91
CA ARG A 474 8.43 -18.94 -26.15
C ARG A 474 8.05 -19.65 -24.85
N MET A 475 7.33 -20.77 -24.93
CA MET A 475 6.88 -21.50 -23.73
C MET A 475 8.01 -21.91 -22.78
N LYS A 476 9.21 -22.21 -23.30
CA LYS A 476 10.42 -22.44 -22.47
C LYS A 476 10.86 -21.20 -21.71
N GLU A 477 10.80 -20.04 -22.35
CA GLU A 477 11.17 -18.77 -21.73
C GLU A 477 10.14 -18.39 -20.67
N MET A 478 8.84 -18.56 -20.96
CA MET A 478 7.77 -18.37 -19.98
C MET A 478 7.94 -19.26 -18.77
N ALA A 479 8.10 -20.58 -18.97
CA ALA A 479 8.32 -21.51 -17.86
C ALA A 479 9.55 -21.13 -17.02
N THR A 480 10.66 -20.75 -17.67
CA THR A 480 11.88 -20.32 -16.99
C THR A 480 11.65 -19.03 -16.20
N ALA A 481 11.02 -18.03 -16.82
CA ALA A 481 10.72 -16.75 -16.23
C ALA A 481 9.90 -16.88 -14.96
N LEU A 482 8.81 -17.65 -15.03
CA LEU A 482 7.87 -17.81 -13.93
C LEU A 482 8.42 -18.74 -12.83
N LYS A 483 9.19 -19.78 -13.18
CA LYS A 483 9.82 -20.68 -12.21
C LYS A 483 10.88 -20.01 -11.34
N ASN A 484 11.54 -18.98 -11.85
CA ASN A 484 12.57 -18.23 -11.12
C ASN A 484 12.01 -17.22 -10.11
N LEU A 485 10.68 -17.02 -10.09
CA LEU A 485 10.02 -16.11 -9.16
C LEU A 485 10.10 -16.62 -7.72
N GLN A 486 10.29 -15.70 -6.78
CA GLN A 486 10.31 -16.01 -5.35
C GLN A 486 8.91 -16.33 -4.80
N LYS A 487 7.87 -15.75 -5.40
CA LYS A 487 6.47 -16.02 -5.06
C LYS A 487 5.76 -16.61 -6.25
N LYS A 488 5.00 -17.68 -6.01
CA LYS A 488 4.16 -18.31 -7.03
C LYS A 488 3.06 -17.37 -7.51
N ILE A 489 2.60 -17.60 -8.74
CA ILE A 489 1.43 -16.94 -9.33
C ILE A 489 0.22 -17.86 -9.16
N ALA A 490 -0.92 -17.30 -8.78
CA ALA A 490 -2.12 -18.07 -8.52
C ALA A 490 -2.88 -18.40 -9.80
N VAL A 491 -3.01 -17.40 -10.68
CA VAL A 491 -3.68 -17.54 -11.97
C VAL A 491 -2.83 -16.86 -13.02
N VAL A 492 -2.58 -17.56 -14.13
CA VAL A 492 -2.10 -16.93 -15.36
C VAL A 492 -3.24 -16.97 -16.37
N GLY A 493 -3.60 -15.80 -16.86
CA GLY A 493 -4.56 -15.57 -17.91
C GLY A 493 -3.85 -15.20 -19.20
N PHE A 494 -4.43 -15.60 -20.31
CA PHE A 494 -4.01 -15.18 -21.63
C PHE A 494 -5.19 -14.48 -22.28
N ASP A 495 -5.14 -13.16 -22.35
CA ASP A 495 -5.93 -12.35 -23.27
C ASP A 495 -5.23 -12.38 -24.64
N ALA A 496 -5.20 -13.59 -25.21
CA ALA A 496 -4.42 -13.94 -26.38
C ALA A 496 -4.94 -15.22 -27.06
N CYS A 497 -4.84 -15.25 -28.38
CA CYS A 497 -5.34 -16.35 -29.21
C CYS A 497 -4.63 -17.69 -28.90
N LEU A 498 -5.37 -18.80 -28.99
CA LEU A 498 -4.84 -20.18 -29.04
C LEU A 498 -4.10 -20.69 -27.78
N GLU A 499 -4.05 -19.92 -26.69
CA GLU A 499 -3.31 -20.28 -25.48
C GLU A 499 -3.99 -21.35 -24.61
N GLY A 500 -5.24 -21.72 -24.91
CA GLY A 500 -5.97 -22.86 -24.35
C GLY A 500 -5.41 -24.21 -24.81
N ASN A 501 -4.11 -24.45 -24.62
CA ASN A 501 -3.37 -25.60 -25.11
C ASN A 501 -2.62 -26.33 -23.98
N VAL A 502 -2.54 -27.67 -24.07
CA VAL A 502 -1.83 -28.50 -23.07
C VAL A 502 -0.36 -28.12 -22.93
N SER A 503 0.34 -27.75 -24.01
CA SER A 503 1.76 -27.38 -23.92
C SER A 503 1.98 -26.07 -23.16
N VAL A 504 1.05 -25.13 -23.29
CA VAL A 504 1.03 -23.86 -22.54
C VAL A 504 0.77 -24.15 -21.06
N ALA A 505 -0.23 -24.98 -20.77
CA ALA A 505 -0.53 -25.40 -19.40
C ALA A 505 0.63 -26.15 -18.73
N GLU A 506 1.35 -26.99 -19.47
CA GLU A 506 2.56 -27.67 -18.99
C GLU A 506 3.69 -26.69 -18.68
N ALA A 507 3.83 -25.61 -19.46
CA ALA A 507 4.79 -24.55 -19.15
C ALA A 507 4.46 -23.86 -17.82
N LEU A 508 3.20 -23.50 -17.61
CA LEU A 508 2.73 -22.90 -16.37
C LEU A 508 2.80 -23.85 -15.16
N TYR A 509 2.44 -25.12 -15.34
CA TYR A 509 2.54 -26.13 -14.30
C TYR A 509 3.98 -26.33 -13.84
N SER A 510 4.93 -26.36 -14.78
CA SER A 510 6.36 -26.47 -14.46
C SER A 510 6.91 -25.27 -13.66
N ALA A 511 6.19 -24.15 -13.70
CA ALA A 511 6.45 -22.93 -12.94
C ALA A 511 5.59 -22.81 -11.66
N ASN A 512 4.89 -23.87 -11.25
CA ASN A 512 4.09 -23.93 -10.02
C ASN A 512 2.92 -22.90 -9.98
N VAL A 513 2.28 -22.68 -11.14
CA VAL A 513 1.02 -21.92 -11.26
C VAL A 513 -0.16 -22.83 -10.90
N ASP A 514 -1.18 -22.30 -10.20
CA ASP A 514 -2.33 -23.11 -9.78
C ASP A 514 -3.40 -23.23 -10.88
N TYR A 515 -3.72 -22.14 -11.57
CA TYR A 515 -4.78 -22.08 -12.60
C TYR A 515 -4.33 -21.36 -13.86
N MET A 516 -4.87 -21.78 -15.00
CA MET A 516 -4.71 -21.13 -16.30
C MET A 516 -6.07 -20.72 -16.85
N VAL A 517 -6.14 -19.57 -17.52
CA VAL A 517 -7.27 -19.14 -18.35
C VAL A 517 -6.77 -18.87 -19.76
N GLY A 518 -7.42 -19.41 -20.79
CA GLY A 518 -7.07 -19.14 -22.19
C GLY A 518 -8.10 -19.68 -23.19
N SER A 519 -8.05 -19.17 -24.42
CA SER A 519 -8.91 -19.57 -25.54
C SER A 519 -8.28 -20.67 -26.38
N GLN A 520 -9.08 -21.65 -26.83
CA GLN A 520 -8.60 -22.63 -27.82
C GLN A 520 -8.50 -22.06 -29.23
N GLU A 521 -9.29 -21.02 -29.49
CA GLU A 521 -9.44 -20.38 -30.79
C GLU A 521 -8.96 -18.93 -30.71
N VAL A 522 -9.22 -18.15 -31.75
CA VAL A 522 -8.90 -16.72 -31.75
C VAL A 522 -9.74 -15.96 -30.73
N GLU A 523 -9.16 -14.90 -30.19
CA GLU A 523 -9.87 -13.92 -29.36
C GLU A 523 -10.19 -12.67 -30.19
N PRO A 524 -11.28 -11.94 -29.86
CA PRO A 524 -11.52 -10.62 -30.46
C PRO A 524 -10.34 -9.68 -30.22
N GLY A 525 -10.10 -8.73 -31.13
CA GLY A 525 -9.00 -7.76 -30.96
C GLY A 525 -9.10 -6.92 -29.68
N GLU A 526 -10.32 -6.58 -29.25
CA GLU A 526 -10.60 -5.89 -27.97
C GLU A 526 -10.42 -6.81 -26.75
N GLY A 527 -10.13 -8.09 -26.93
CA GLY A 527 -9.82 -9.01 -25.84
C GLY A 527 -10.91 -9.17 -24.78
N TRP A 528 -10.48 -9.16 -23.51
CA TRP A 528 -11.35 -9.36 -22.36
C TRP A 528 -12.10 -8.09 -21.96
N ASN A 529 -13.37 -8.23 -21.57
CA ASN A 529 -14.11 -7.11 -20.98
C ASN A 529 -13.74 -6.90 -19.51
N TYR A 530 -12.69 -6.12 -19.22
CA TYR A 530 -12.22 -5.78 -17.88
C TYR A 530 -13.30 -5.11 -17.04
N THR A 531 -14.20 -4.35 -17.66
CA THR A 531 -15.32 -3.72 -16.95
C THR A 531 -16.24 -4.76 -16.31
N LYS A 532 -16.67 -5.77 -17.08
CA LYS A 532 -17.50 -6.88 -16.58
C LYS A 532 -16.71 -7.74 -15.59
N LEU A 533 -15.43 -8.00 -15.87
CA LEU A 533 -14.56 -8.79 -15.01
C LEU A 533 -14.42 -8.17 -13.61
N PHE A 534 -14.01 -6.91 -13.51
CA PHE A 534 -13.80 -6.25 -12.21
C PHE A 534 -15.11 -6.08 -11.44
N LYS A 535 -16.23 -5.81 -12.14
CA LYS A 535 -17.57 -5.85 -11.53
C LYS A 535 -17.87 -7.23 -10.92
N ARG A 536 -17.56 -8.31 -11.64
CA ARG A 536 -17.79 -9.69 -11.19
C ARG A 536 -16.88 -10.08 -10.02
N LEU A 537 -15.58 -9.79 -10.09
CA LEU A 537 -14.63 -10.06 -9.01
C LEU A 537 -14.98 -9.29 -7.74
N GLY A 538 -15.33 -8.00 -7.88
CA GLY A 538 -15.80 -7.18 -6.78
C GLY A 538 -17.10 -7.71 -6.15
N TRP A 539 -18.04 -8.21 -6.95
CA TRP A 539 -19.26 -8.86 -6.44
C TRP A 539 -18.95 -10.14 -5.66
N LEU A 540 -18.09 -11.02 -6.19
CA LEU A 540 -17.68 -12.25 -5.52
C LEU A 540 -17.03 -11.95 -4.16
N PHE A 541 -16.10 -11.00 -4.13
CA PHE A 541 -15.43 -10.59 -2.89
C PHE A 541 -16.42 -10.04 -1.86
N ARG A 542 -17.37 -9.19 -2.27
CA ARG A 542 -18.40 -8.65 -1.35
C ARG A 542 -19.35 -9.73 -0.82
N ARG A 543 -19.71 -10.72 -1.66
CA ARG A 543 -20.60 -11.82 -1.28
C ARG A 543 -19.92 -12.77 -0.28
N ASP A 544 -18.68 -13.17 -0.56
CA ASP A 544 -18.02 -14.26 0.16
C ASP A 544 -17.02 -13.78 1.23
N GLY A 545 -16.72 -12.48 1.26
CA GLY A 545 -15.69 -11.89 2.13
C GLY A 545 -14.25 -12.24 1.72
N LYS A 546 -14.08 -13.03 0.65
CA LYS A 546 -12.80 -13.44 0.08
C LYS A 546 -12.97 -13.74 -1.41
N LEU A 547 -11.88 -13.65 -2.16
CA LEU A 547 -11.79 -14.11 -3.55
C LEU A 547 -10.71 -15.20 -3.62
N THR A 548 -11.11 -16.42 -3.97
CA THR A 548 -10.19 -17.55 -4.19
C THR A 548 -9.67 -17.55 -5.63
N ALA A 549 -8.51 -18.14 -5.88
CA ALA A 549 -7.94 -18.24 -7.23
C ALA A 549 -8.86 -18.95 -8.24
N GLU A 550 -9.47 -20.07 -7.85
CA GLU A 550 -10.46 -20.79 -8.65
C GLU A 550 -11.63 -19.89 -9.05
N ALA A 551 -12.17 -19.12 -8.09
CA ALA A 551 -13.28 -18.20 -8.34
C ALA A 551 -12.89 -17.03 -9.25
N ALA A 552 -11.65 -16.55 -9.16
CA ALA A 552 -11.12 -15.53 -10.08
C ALA A 552 -11.03 -16.07 -11.50
N ALA A 553 -10.41 -17.25 -11.69
CA ALA A 553 -10.30 -17.90 -13.01
C ALA A 553 -11.68 -18.21 -13.62
N LYS A 554 -12.61 -18.78 -12.84
CA LYS A 554 -14.00 -19.00 -13.27
C LYS A 554 -14.73 -17.71 -13.62
N ALA A 555 -14.46 -16.61 -12.91
CA ALA A 555 -15.10 -15.34 -13.16
C ALA A 555 -14.71 -14.76 -14.52
N THR A 556 -13.42 -14.88 -14.90
CA THR A 556 -12.91 -14.48 -16.21
C THR A 556 -13.68 -15.17 -17.34
N VAL A 557 -13.73 -16.50 -17.32
CA VAL A 557 -14.50 -17.28 -18.31
C VAL A 557 -15.97 -16.89 -18.32
N LYS A 558 -16.56 -16.66 -17.15
CA LYS A 558 -18.01 -16.41 -17.04
C LYS A 558 -18.46 -15.08 -17.64
N VAL A 559 -17.57 -14.09 -17.72
CA VAL A 559 -17.89 -12.76 -18.27
C VAL A 559 -17.40 -12.57 -19.70
N TYR A 560 -16.70 -13.56 -20.24
CA TYR A 560 -16.16 -13.50 -21.58
C TYR A 560 -17.28 -13.45 -22.63
N ASP A 561 -17.13 -12.61 -23.64
CA ASP A 561 -18.12 -12.45 -24.71
C ASP A 561 -17.59 -12.92 -26.09
N GLY A 562 -16.35 -13.44 -26.14
CA GLY A 562 -15.74 -13.97 -27.36
C GLY A 562 -16.13 -15.43 -27.65
N GLU A 563 -15.35 -16.06 -28.54
CA GLU A 563 -15.70 -17.36 -29.13
C GLU A 563 -15.54 -18.53 -28.17
N THR A 564 -14.36 -18.67 -27.58
CA THR A 564 -14.04 -19.73 -26.63
C THR A 564 -13.17 -19.21 -25.49
N LEU A 565 -13.45 -19.60 -24.25
CA LEU A 565 -12.51 -19.39 -23.14
C LEU A 565 -12.72 -20.48 -22.09
N ALA A 566 -11.64 -21.00 -21.55
CA ALA A 566 -11.70 -21.97 -20.47
C ALA A 566 -10.72 -21.64 -19.35
N ALA A 567 -11.07 -22.12 -18.17
CA ALA A 567 -10.23 -22.09 -16.99
C ALA A 567 -9.94 -23.54 -16.57
N VAL A 568 -8.67 -23.83 -16.32
CA VAL A 568 -8.23 -25.14 -15.81
C VAL A 568 -7.43 -25.02 -14.52
N ARG A 569 -7.49 -26.07 -13.71
CA ARG A 569 -6.57 -26.32 -12.60
C ARG A 569 -5.37 -27.12 -13.09
N LEU A 570 -4.14 -26.72 -12.73
CA LEU A 570 -2.94 -27.32 -13.34
C LEU A 570 -2.44 -28.56 -12.61
N ASP A 571 -2.88 -28.81 -11.38
CA ASP A 571 -2.47 -29.97 -10.57
C ASP A 571 -2.96 -31.33 -11.10
N GLY A 572 -3.90 -31.33 -12.06
CA GLY A 572 -4.35 -32.53 -12.78
C GLY A 572 -3.39 -33.02 -13.86
N LEU A 573 -2.48 -32.14 -14.35
CA LEU A 573 -1.63 -32.42 -15.51
C LEU A 573 -0.74 -33.66 -15.39
N PRO A 574 -0.12 -33.99 -14.23
CA PRO A 574 0.62 -35.25 -14.10
C PRO A 574 -0.20 -36.49 -14.42
N THR A 575 -1.47 -36.52 -14.02
CA THR A 575 -2.38 -37.66 -14.27
C THR A 575 -2.82 -37.67 -15.73
N VAL A 576 -3.12 -36.50 -16.31
CA VAL A 576 -3.44 -36.35 -17.73
C VAL A 576 -2.28 -36.83 -18.59
N ARG A 577 -1.04 -36.44 -18.30
CA ARG A 577 0.16 -36.90 -19.00
C ARG A 577 0.30 -38.41 -19.01
N GLN A 578 0.19 -39.04 -17.85
CA GLN A 578 0.27 -40.49 -17.74
C GLN A 578 -0.81 -41.18 -18.60
N GLN A 579 -2.04 -40.68 -18.55
CA GLN A 579 -3.13 -41.25 -19.31
C GLN A 579 -3.01 -40.99 -20.81
N LEU A 580 -2.49 -39.82 -21.21
CA LEU A 580 -2.19 -39.47 -22.58
C LEU A 580 -1.14 -40.42 -23.17
N ASP A 581 -0.10 -40.76 -22.38
CA ASP A 581 0.92 -41.73 -22.78
C ASP A 581 0.35 -43.15 -22.93
N VAL A 582 -0.54 -43.56 -22.02
CA VAL A 582 -1.28 -44.84 -22.12
C VAL A 582 -2.12 -44.88 -23.39
N LEU A 583 -2.88 -43.83 -23.69
CA LEU A 583 -3.66 -43.75 -24.93
C LEU A 583 -2.75 -43.83 -26.16
N ALA A 584 -1.66 -43.07 -26.18
CA ALA A 584 -0.70 -43.07 -27.27
C ALA A 584 -0.12 -44.47 -27.55
N GLN A 585 0.18 -45.22 -26.49
CA GLN A 585 0.66 -46.60 -26.64
C GLN A 585 -0.37 -47.47 -27.38
N GLN A 586 -1.65 -47.36 -27.05
CA GLN A 586 -2.70 -48.11 -27.73
C GLN A 586 -2.87 -47.68 -29.19
N LEU A 587 -2.83 -46.36 -29.45
CA LEU A 587 -2.89 -45.83 -30.82
C LEU A 587 -1.71 -46.30 -31.67
N LEU A 588 -0.50 -46.32 -31.11
CA LEU A 588 0.71 -46.82 -31.80
C LEU A 588 0.64 -48.31 -32.12
N GLN A 589 0.05 -49.13 -31.24
CA GLN A 589 -0.16 -50.57 -31.46
C GLN A 589 -1.17 -50.83 -32.58
N GLU A 590 -2.15 -49.95 -32.72
CA GLU A 590 -3.20 -49.98 -33.75
C GLU A 590 -2.74 -49.36 -35.09
N GLY A 591 -1.46 -49.00 -35.21
CA GLY A 591 -0.83 -48.50 -36.43
C GLY A 591 -0.62 -46.99 -36.51
N GLY A 592 -0.89 -46.24 -35.43
CA GLY A 592 -0.68 -44.78 -35.40
C GLY A 592 -1.46 -44.05 -36.50
N PHE A 593 -0.88 -43.00 -37.08
CA PHE A 593 -1.51 -42.28 -38.19
C PHE A 593 -1.57 -43.06 -39.51
N ALA A 594 -0.91 -44.23 -39.63
CA ALA A 594 -1.11 -45.12 -40.78
C ALA A 594 -2.49 -45.80 -40.73
N ASN A 595 -3.15 -45.83 -39.57
CA ASN A 595 -4.52 -46.30 -39.46
C ASN A 595 -5.50 -45.16 -39.84
N PRO A 596 -6.28 -45.31 -40.94
CA PRO A 596 -7.17 -44.25 -41.42
C PRO A 596 -8.27 -43.90 -40.41
N LYS A 597 -8.64 -44.83 -39.51
CA LYS A 597 -9.63 -44.55 -38.47
C LYS A 597 -9.10 -43.54 -37.45
N ILE A 598 -7.85 -43.70 -37.01
CA ILE A 598 -7.19 -42.78 -36.07
C ILE A 598 -6.98 -41.41 -36.75
N LEU A 599 -6.49 -41.42 -37.99
CA LEU A 599 -6.28 -40.19 -38.76
C LEU A 599 -7.58 -39.41 -38.95
N ASN A 600 -8.66 -40.07 -39.40
CA ASN A 600 -9.96 -39.43 -39.61
C ASN A 600 -10.54 -38.85 -38.31
N VAL A 601 -10.37 -39.53 -37.17
CA VAL A 601 -10.81 -39.00 -35.87
C VAL A 601 -10.02 -37.73 -35.52
N ALA A 602 -8.69 -37.75 -35.64
CA ALA A 602 -7.84 -36.59 -35.40
C ALA A 602 -8.21 -35.41 -36.31
N GLU A 603 -8.35 -35.64 -37.61
CA GLU A 603 -8.75 -34.62 -38.59
C GLU A 603 -10.13 -34.03 -38.29
N SER A 604 -11.09 -34.84 -37.85
CA SER A 604 -12.44 -34.38 -37.50
C SER A 604 -12.51 -33.50 -36.25
N CYS A 605 -11.42 -33.41 -35.47
CA CYS A 605 -11.35 -32.65 -34.22
C CYS A 605 -10.40 -31.44 -34.31
N ARG A 606 -9.83 -31.16 -35.49
CA ARG A 606 -8.94 -30.02 -35.69
C ARG A 606 -9.69 -28.70 -35.55
N SER A 607 -9.00 -27.68 -35.01
CA SER A 607 -9.42 -26.29 -35.15
C SER A 607 -9.51 -25.94 -36.65
N THR A 608 -10.52 -25.15 -37.00
CA THR A 608 -10.86 -24.86 -38.40
C THR A 608 -10.20 -23.61 -38.95
N GLU A 609 -9.56 -22.77 -38.12
CA GLU A 609 -9.24 -21.40 -38.54
C GLU A 609 -7.75 -21.04 -38.59
N TYR A 610 -6.93 -21.33 -37.56
CA TYR A 610 -5.58 -20.74 -37.49
C TYR A 610 -4.42 -21.68 -37.12
N ASP A 611 -4.61 -22.67 -36.22
CA ASP A 611 -3.59 -23.70 -35.97
C ASP A 611 -4.09 -25.07 -36.45
N ALA A 612 -3.72 -25.43 -37.69
CA ALA A 612 -4.12 -26.71 -38.26
C ALA A 612 -3.62 -27.91 -37.42
N GLY A 613 -2.61 -27.71 -36.56
CA GLY A 613 -2.11 -28.70 -35.62
C GLY A 613 -2.89 -28.79 -34.29
N ALA A 614 -3.77 -27.83 -33.97
CA ALA A 614 -4.55 -27.84 -32.76
C ALA A 614 -5.76 -28.76 -32.89
N VAL A 615 -5.91 -29.68 -31.94
CA VAL A 615 -7.02 -30.64 -31.85
C VAL A 615 -7.65 -30.55 -30.46
N ASP A 616 -8.97 -30.40 -30.37
CA ASP A 616 -9.63 -30.39 -29.06
C ASP A 616 -9.43 -31.71 -28.33
N ALA A 617 -8.83 -31.64 -27.14
CA ALA A 617 -8.34 -32.81 -26.42
C ALA A 617 -9.47 -33.71 -25.92
N ILE A 618 -10.54 -33.10 -25.41
CA ILE A 618 -11.70 -33.83 -24.86
C ILE A 618 -12.51 -34.44 -26.00
N ASN A 619 -12.75 -33.68 -27.07
CA ASN A 619 -13.47 -34.12 -28.25
C ASN A 619 -12.72 -35.24 -28.97
N PHE A 620 -11.40 -35.13 -29.12
CA PHE A 620 -10.56 -36.21 -29.66
C PHE A 620 -10.68 -37.50 -28.84
N ALA A 621 -10.55 -37.40 -27.51
CA ALA A 621 -10.70 -38.54 -26.63
C ALA A 621 -12.11 -39.16 -26.70
N LYS A 622 -13.17 -38.34 -26.72
CA LYS A 622 -14.56 -38.81 -26.86
C LYS A 622 -14.81 -39.48 -28.20
N LYS A 623 -14.42 -38.86 -29.31
CA LYS A 623 -14.60 -39.45 -30.64
C LYS A 623 -13.80 -40.75 -30.82
N LEU A 624 -12.61 -40.86 -30.24
CA LEU A 624 -11.90 -42.14 -30.18
C LEU A 624 -12.71 -43.19 -29.42
N ALA A 625 -13.25 -42.85 -28.24
CA ALA A 625 -14.10 -43.78 -27.48
C ALA A 625 -15.36 -44.19 -28.26
N GLU A 626 -16.03 -43.26 -28.97
CA GLU A 626 -17.22 -43.54 -29.78
C GLU A 626 -16.92 -44.42 -31.00
N ASN A 627 -15.75 -44.24 -31.62
CA ASN A 627 -15.39 -44.98 -32.82
C ASN A 627 -14.86 -46.38 -32.51
N TYR A 628 -14.45 -46.69 -31.28
CA TYR A 628 -13.92 -48.00 -30.90
C TYR A 628 -14.87 -48.80 -30.00
N PRO A 629 -14.93 -50.14 -30.13
CA PRO A 629 -15.83 -50.95 -29.31
C PRO A 629 -15.57 -50.80 -27.80
N PRO A 630 -16.59 -50.85 -26.92
CA PRO A 630 -16.43 -50.68 -25.47
C PRO A 630 -15.39 -51.58 -24.81
N GLU A 631 -15.21 -52.79 -25.35
CA GLU A 631 -14.23 -53.78 -24.89
C GLU A 631 -12.78 -53.51 -25.33
N SER A 632 -12.56 -52.53 -26.22
CA SER A 632 -11.23 -52.21 -26.73
C SER A 632 -10.41 -51.37 -25.73
N SER A 633 -9.09 -51.58 -25.73
CA SER A 633 -8.17 -50.80 -24.90
C SER A 633 -8.14 -49.31 -25.27
N ILE A 634 -8.32 -48.98 -26.55
CA ILE A 634 -8.45 -47.59 -27.03
C ILE A 634 -9.69 -46.93 -26.44
N HIS A 635 -10.86 -47.60 -26.47
CA HIS A 635 -12.07 -47.06 -25.87
C HIS A 635 -11.89 -46.75 -24.39
N ALA A 636 -11.34 -47.70 -23.62
CA ALA A 636 -11.10 -47.53 -22.20
C ALA A 636 -10.10 -46.39 -21.92
N ALA A 637 -8.98 -46.34 -22.65
CA ALA A 637 -7.96 -45.32 -22.47
C ALA A 637 -8.44 -43.92 -22.86
N ALA A 638 -9.22 -43.81 -23.93
CA ALA A 638 -9.76 -42.54 -24.42
C ALA A 638 -10.88 -42.02 -23.51
N THR A 639 -11.78 -42.90 -23.04
CA THR A 639 -12.80 -42.54 -22.05
C THR A 639 -12.18 -41.97 -20.78
N ARG A 640 -11.15 -42.64 -20.25
CA ARG A 640 -10.46 -42.18 -19.04
C ARG A 640 -9.72 -40.86 -19.27
N LEU A 641 -9.14 -40.64 -20.45
CA LEU A 641 -8.50 -39.35 -20.78
C LEU A 641 -9.53 -38.23 -20.80
N ALA A 642 -10.69 -38.44 -21.43
CA ALA A 642 -11.78 -37.47 -21.49
C ALA A 642 -12.25 -37.06 -20.07
N GLU A 643 -12.50 -38.04 -19.20
CA GLU A 643 -12.92 -37.79 -17.80
C GLU A 643 -11.90 -36.95 -17.02
N LEU A 644 -10.60 -37.22 -17.19
CA LEU A 644 -9.52 -36.49 -16.51
C LEU A 644 -9.43 -35.04 -17.01
N LEU A 645 -9.51 -34.84 -18.32
CA LEU A 645 -9.50 -33.51 -18.93
C LEU A 645 -10.72 -32.70 -18.50
N GLU A 646 -11.92 -33.29 -18.52
CA GLU A 646 -13.15 -32.65 -18.04
C GLU A 646 -13.07 -32.27 -16.56
N GLY A 647 -12.51 -33.14 -15.71
CA GLY A 647 -12.31 -32.84 -14.29
C GLY A 647 -11.31 -31.70 -14.02
N MET A 648 -10.41 -31.45 -14.98
CA MET A 648 -9.43 -30.37 -14.92
C MET A 648 -10.00 -29.02 -15.40
N THR A 649 -10.97 -29.05 -16.32
CA THR A 649 -11.69 -27.87 -16.84
C THR A 649 -12.73 -27.38 -15.84
N ILE A 650 -12.37 -26.35 -15.07
CA ILE A 650 -13.21 -25.80 -14.00
C ILE A 650 -14.28 -24.83 -14.53
N ALA A 651 -14.06 -24.23 -15.69
CA ALA A 651 -15.06 -23.49 -16.44
C ALA A 651 -14.73 -23.55 -17.94
N ASN A 652 -15.76 -23.62 -18.78
CA ASN A 652 -15.66 -23.52 -20.22
C ASN A 652 -16.84 -22.69 -20.73
N GLN A 653 -16.57 -21.73 -21.61
CA GLN A 653 -17.59 -20.94 -22.28
C GLN A 653 -17.28 -20.90 -23.77
N THR A 654 -18.30 -21.15 -24.58
CA THR A 654 -18.20 -21.13 -26.03
C THR A 654 -19.44 -20.49 -26.63
N THR A 655 -19.32 -19.92 -27.83
CA THR A 655 -20.48 -19.63 -28.66
C THR A 655 -21.13 -20.93 -29.16
N PRO A 656 -22.38 -20.89 -29.68
CA PRO A 656 -23.05 -22.07 -30.21
C PRO A 656 -22.27 -22.78 -31.33
N GLU A 657 -21.50 -22.04 -32.13
CA GLU A 657 -20.69 -22.60 -33.22
C GLU A 657 -19.57 -23.52 -32.70
N TYR A 658 -18.97 -23.17 -31.57
CA TYR A 658 -17.87 -23.92 -30.97
C TYR A 658 -18.33 -24.90 -29.88
N ALA A 659 -19.62 -24.94 -29.55
CA ALA A 659 -20.14 -25.77 -28.45
C ALA A 659 -19.76 -27.25 -28.53
N ASP A 660 -19.65 -27.81 -29.74
CA ASP A 660 -19.24 -29.21 -29.99
C ASP A 660 -17.80 -29.38 -30.45
N LYS A 661 -17.09 -28.28 -30.70
CA LYS A 661 -15.71 -28.28 -31.20
C LYS A 661 -14.69 -27.99 -30.12
N SER A 662 -15.01 -27.06 -29.20
CA SER A 662 -14.13 -26.52 -28.17
C SER A 662 -14.68 -26.88 -26.79
N LYS A 663 -13.92 -27.66 -26.03
CA LYS A 663 -14.28 -28.18 -24.70
C LYS A 663 -13.35 -27.65 -23.60
N GLY A 664 -12.47 -26.72 -23.98
CA GLY A 664 -11.62 -25.89 -23.14
C GLY A 664 -10.13 -26.02 -23.41
N PHE A 665 -9.65 -27.16 -23.95
CA PHE A 665 -8.22 -27.44 -24.09
C PHE A 665 -7.86 -28.16 -25.40
N SER A 666 -6.87 -27.64 -26.11
CA SER A 666 -6.31 -28.25 -27.32
C SER A 666 -5.02 -29.05 -27.03
N LEU A 667 -4.82 -30.11 -27.80
CA LEU A 667 -3.57 -30.86 -27.96
C LEU A 667 -2.96 -30.50 -29.31
N TYR A 668 -1.64 -30.59 -29.40
CA TYR A 668 -0.98 -30.57 -30.70
C TYR A 668 -0.97 -31.97 -31.31
N ILE A 669 -1.51 -32.09 -32.52
CA ILE A 669 -1.45 -33.27 -33.38
C ILE A 669 -1.05 -32.79 -34.78
N PRO A 670 0.08 -33.24 -35.36
CA PRO A 670 0.57 -32.69 -36.62
C PRO A 670 -0.39 -32.92 -37.79
N VAL A 671 -0.44 -31.97 -38.72
CA VAL A 671 -0.93 -32.22 -40.10
C VAL A 671 0.28 -32.79 -40.85
N LEU A 672 0.14 -33.96 -41.48
CA LEU A 672 1.23 -34.80 -41.99
C LEU A 672 2.44 -34.03 -42.60
N ALA A 673 3.66 -34.51 -42.28
CA ALA A 673 4.98 -34.27 -42.89
C ALA A 673 5.82 -33.00 -42.55
N ASP A 674 5.34 -31.98 -41.84
CA ASP A 674 6.16 -30.74 -41.62
C ASP A 674 6.27 -30.24 -40.16
N ALA A 675 6.04 -31.13 -39.18
CA ALA A 675 5.80 -30.72 -37.79
C ALA A 675 6.83 -31.24 -36.75
N GLU A 676 7.79 -32.06 -37.16
CA GLU A 676 8.46 -32.98 -36.23
C GLU A 676 9.36 -32.31 -35.20
N ASP A 677 9.99 -31.21 -35.55
CA ASP A 677 11.22 -30.79 -34.86
C ASP A 677 11.06 -29.45 -34.13
N SER A 678 10.19 -28.57 -34.66
CA SER A 678 9.88 -27.27 -34.05
C SER A 678 9.00 -27.43 -32.81
N PHE A 679 7.99 -28.31 -32.82
CA PHE A 679 7.13 -28.57 -31.67
C PHE A 679 7.92 -29.13 -30.48
N VAL A 680 8.67 -30.20 -30.71
CA VAL A 680 9.48 -30.83 -29.65
C VAL A 680 10.53 -29.87 -29.09
N ARG A 681 11.18 -29.07 -29.95
CA ARG A 681 12.10 -28.02 -29.48
C ARG A 681 11.41 -26.85 -28.80
N GLY A 682 10.16 -26.55 -29.13
CA GLY A 682 9.37 -25.45 -28.60
C GLY A 682 8.77 -25.73 -27.22
N THR A 683 8.42 -26.99 -26.93
CA THR A 683 7.82 -27.39 -25.64
C THR A 683 8.82 -27.44 -24.49
N THR A 684 8.34 -27.37 -23.24
CA THR A 684 9.14 -27.37 -22.00
C THR A 684 9.77 -28.73 -21.63
N GLY A 685 9.92 -29.65 -22.58
CA GLY A 685 10.48 -30.99 -22.34
C GLY A 685 9.51 -31.96 -21.65
N TRP A 686 8.26 -31.56 -21.38
CA TRP A 686 7.25 -32.43 -20.77
C TRP A 686 6.95 -33.69 -21.61
N LEU A 687 7.20 -33.64 -22.92
CA LEU A 687 7.10 -34.78 -23.82
C LEU A 687 8.06 -35.92 -23.46
N ASP A 688 9.19 -35.63 -22.78
CA ASP A 688 10.12 -36.67 -22.34
C ASP A 688 9.53 -37.55 -21.22
N SER A 689 8.52 -37.04 -20.51
CA SER A 689 7.71 -37.79 -19.56
C SER A 689 6.51 -38.52 -20.19
N CYS A 690 6.27 -38.36 -21.50
CA CYS A 690 5.22 -39.05 -22.27
C CYS A 690 5.81 -39.65 -23.56
N PRO A 691 6.72 -40.63 -23.47
CA PRO A 691 7.48 -41.12 -24.61
C PRO A 691 6.61 -41.73 -25.72
N ASN A 692 5.50 -42.39 -25.40
CA ASN A 692 4.58 -42.92 -26.40
C ASN A 692 3.80 -41.78 -27.07
N TRP A 693 3.36 -40.76 -26.33
CA TRP A 693 2.71 -39.60 -26.93
C TRP A 693 3.66 -38.87 -27.87
N LYS A 694 4.92 -38.66 -27.45
CA LYS A 694 5.98 -38.10 -28.29
C LYS A 694 6.13 -38.88 -29.60
N ARG A 695 6.26 -40.21 -29.54
CA ARG A 695 6.35 -41.08 -30.73
C ARG A 695 5.09 -40.99 -31.61
N PHE A 696 3.91 -40.97 -31.01
CA PHE A 696 2.64 -40.84 -31.73
C PHE A 696 2.56 -39.53 -32.52
N VAL A 697 2.90 -38.39 -31.90
CA VAL A 697 2.93 -37.10 -32.60
C VAL A 697 4.10 -36.94 -33.57
N HIS A 698 5.10 -37.82 -33.53
CA HIS A 698 6.10 -37.98 -34.60
C HIS A 698 5.61 -38.85 -35.77
N GLY A 699 4.36 -39.34 -35.73
CA GLY A 699 3.84 -40.20 -36.78
C GLY A 699 4.50 -41.57 -36.84
N GLU A 700 5.16 -42.00 -35.76
CA GLU A 700 5.63 -43.38 -35.66
C GLU A 700 4.44 -44.35 -35.68
N SER A 701 4.70 -45.55 -36.16
CA SER A 701 3.82 -46.70 -35.99
C SER A 701 4.64 -47.84 -35.40
N THR A 702 4.01 -48.67 -34.57
CA THR A 702 4.67 -49.93 -34.17
C THR A 702 4.70 -50.83 -35.40
N PRO A 703 5.83 -51.52 -35.71
CA PRO A 703 5.82 -52.53 -36.75
C PRO A 703 4.70 -53.53 -36.44
N ILE A 704 3.82 -53.77 -37.41
CA ILE A 704 2.80 -54.82 -37.28
C ILE A 704 3.58 -56.14 -37.15
N VAL A 705 3.57 -56.72 -35.95
CA VAL A 705 4.19 -58.03 -35.67
C VAL A 705 3.29 -59.15 -36.13
#